data_AF-A0A5B6UJ56-F1
#
_entry.id   AF-A0A5B6UJ56-F1
#
_cell.length_a   1.000
_cell.length_b   1.000
_cell.length_c   1.000
_cell.angle_alpha   90.00
_cell.angle_beta   90.00
_cell.angle_gamma   90.00
#
_symmetry.space_group_name_H-M   'P 1'
#
loop_
_entity.id
_entity.type
_entity.pdbx_description
1 polymer ?
#
loop_
_entity_poly.entity_id
_entity_poly.type
_entity_poly.pdbx_seq_one_letter_code
_entity_poly.pdbx_strand_id
1 'polypeptide(L)'
;MEYLKPMEPTRIQSNGDSLFQDITLAPDIPVYATTAAYNKDPCPNKLHLGVGVYRTEEGKCHTLNVVKQVEQTLANDLSADKEYLPITGMPEFNKLSAELMFGSGSPAIKESRVVTVQCVSGCLSLRVGAEFLAKHYRQHAVYLPEPTYGNHPNLISAAGLTLKTYRYYDTKTLVLDFQGLLEDLGSALTGAIVLFHACGHNPTGVDPTCQQWEQIRLLVRQRGLLPFFDCAYQGLVSGSLDEDAQSIRMFGCDGGECLVAQSYSKNMGLYGERIGSLSIVCKTADVARRVESQLKLIIRPLYSNPPIHGAAIVTAILKDRDLYKKWTNELEAMRDRLVQVRRQLYDSLCNKGTPGDWSHIIKQVGMYSFTGLNKDQVDFLTREYHIYMSSDGRINIGGLSSKAVPYFADAIHDAEKISENSSFKRTEQAKMRPEFTSPSSSSSSSADRRLNALVRHLATASMVSQTAVAFSPTSGFHGDSVFSHVVRAPEDPILGVTVAYNKDPSPVKLNLGVGAYRTEEGKPLVLNVVRKAEQMLLNDKSRVKEYLPIVGIAEFNKLSAKLIFGADSPAIRENRVTTVQCLSGTGSLRVGAEFLARHYHQKTIYIPQPTWGNHPKVFTLAGLSVKTYRYYDPTTRGLNFQELLEDLGSAPSGSIVLLHACAHNPTGVDPTLQQWEQIRQLMRSKALLPFFDSAYQGFASGNLDEDAQSIRMFVADGGECFVAQSYAKNMGLYGERVGALSVVCRAADVASKVESQLKLVIRPMFSNPPIHGASIVATILKDSNMFNEWTIELKAMADRIISMRKQLFDALRARGTPGDWSHIIKQIGMFTFTGLNSKQVEFMTREYHIYMTSDGRISMAGLSSKTVPHLADAIHAAVTRMS
;
A
#
# COMPACT_ATOMS: atom_id res chain seq x y z
N MET A 1 -42.84 -32.38 -7.56
CA MET A 1 -41.85 -33.48 -7.40
C MET A 1 -41.44 -33.98 -8.78
N GLU A 2 -40.61 -33.23 -9.52
CA GLU A 2 -40.12 -33.68 -10.84
C GLU A 2 -38.76 -33.03 -11.22
N TYR A 3 -37.92 -32.72 -10.23
CA TYR A 3 -36.58 -32.12 -10.42
C TYR A 3 -35.46 -32.92 -9.75
N LEU A 4 -35.53 -34.25 -9.79
CA LEU A 4 -34.46 -35.12 -9.29
C LEU A 4 -34.27 -36.30 -10.26
N LYS A 5 -33.54 -36.06 -11.36
CA LYS A 5 -32.78 -37.12 -12.01
C LYS A 5 -31.32 -37.00 -11.54
N PRO A 6 -30.68 -38.09 -11.09
CA PRO A 6 -29.23 -38.09 -10.95
C PRO A 6 -28.65 -37.88 -12.34
N MET A 7 -27.93 -36.77 -12.55
CA MET A 7 -27.10 -36.66 -13.74
C MET A 7 -26.04 -37.76 -13.65
N GLU A 8 -26.02 -38.66 -14.64
CA GLU A 8 -24.85 -39.50 -14.88
C GLU A 8 -23.60 -38.61 -14.97
N PRO A 9 -22.43 -39.07 -14.50
CA PRO A 9 -21.20 -38.32 -14.62
C PRO A 9 -20.86 -38.19 -16.10
N THR A 10 -21.33 -37.13 -16.74
CA THR A 10 -20.84 -36.69 -18.03
C THR A 10 -19.34 -36.52 -17.85
N ARG A 11 -18.56 -37.28 -18.61
CA ARG A 11 -17.11 -37.12 -18.75
C ARG A 11 -16.81 -35.63 -18.87
N ILE A 12 -16.39 -35.04 -17.76
CA ILE A 12 -15.81 -33.72 -17.70
C ILE A 12 -14.67 -33.75 -18.71
N GLN A 13 -14.53 -32.69 -19.52
CA GLN A 13 -13.24 -32.40 -20.14
C GLN A 13 -12.23 -32.20 -19.01
N SER A 14 -11.71 -33.32 -18.52
CA SER A 14 -10.57 -33.45 -17.65
C SER A 14 -9.35 -33.14 -18.49
N ASN A 15 -9.15 -31.88 -18.82
CA ASN A 15 -7.76 -31.45 -18.81
C ASN A 15 -7.50 -31.18 -17.33
N GLY A 16 -6.71 -32.06 -16.68
CA GLY A 16 -6.27 -31.96 -15.28
C GLY A 16 -5.34 -30.76 -15.02
N ASP A 17 -5.52 -29.73 -15.82
CA ASP A 17 -4.70 -28.55 -16.00
C ASP A 17 -5.10 -27.50 -14.95
N SER A 18 -4.12 -26.72 -14.51
CA SER A 18 -4.34 -25.64 -13.54
C SER A 18 -5.05 -24.45 -14.19
N LEU A 19 -5.95 -23.79 -13.46
CA LEU A 19 -6.53 -22.49 -13.81
C LEU A 19 -5.46 -21.39 -14.00
N PHE A 20 -4.24 -21.64 -13.55
CA PHE A 20 -3.09 -20.75 -13.61
C PHE A 20 -1.90 -21.35 -14.37
N GLN A 21 -2.13 -22.36 -15.22
CA GLN A 21 -1.05 -23.03 -15.95
C GLN A 21 -0.22 -22.10 -16.84
N ASP A 22 -0.85 -21.06 -17.40
CA ASP A 22 -0.22 -20.11 -18.33
C ASP A 22 0.55 -18.99 -17.60
N ILE A 23 0.52 -18.99 -16.27
CA ILE A 23 1.27 -18.01 -15.48
C ILE A 23 2.75 -18.36 -15.56
N THR A 24 3.56 -17.42 -16.01
CA THR A 24 5.02 -17.55 -16.04
C THR A 24 5.65 -17.08 -14.74
N LEU A 25 6.87 -17.55 -14.46
CA LEU A 25 7.69 -17.00 -13.39
C LEU A 25 7.95 -15.51 -13.68
N ALA A 26 7.76 -14.66 -12.67
CA ALA A 26 8.07 -13.24 -12.78
C ALA A 26 9.60 -13.03 -12.87
N PRO A 27 10.06 -12.00 -13.61
CA PRO A 27 11.46 -11.59 -13.55
C PRO A 27 11.84 -11.16 -12.13
N ASP A 28 13.10 -11.41 -11.77
CA ASP A 28 13.63 -11.01 -10.48
C ASP A 28 13.59 -9.49 -10.30
N ILE A 29 13.18 -9.05 -9.12
CA ILE A 29 13.25 -7.63 -8.74
C ILE A 29 14.68 -7.34 -8.28
N PRO A 30 15.46 -6.49 -8.98
CA PRO A 30 16.91 -6.41 -8.80
C PRO A 30 17.37 -6.25 -7.35
N VAL A 31 16.79 -5.30 -6.61
CA VAL A 31 17.17 -5.04 -5.20
C VAL A 31 16.93 -6.26 -4.28
N TYR A 32 15.89 -7.06 -4.55
CA TYR A 32 15.61 -8.26 -3.76
C TYR A 32 16.48 -9.44 -4.20
N ALA A 33 16.80 -9.56 -5.50
CA ALA A 33 17.76 -10.55 -5.98
C ALA A 33 19.15 -10.32 -5.38
N THR A 34 19.63 -9.07 -5.37
CA THR A 34 20.88 -8.68 -4.69
C THR A 34 20.84 -9.04 -3.20
N THR A 35 19.71 -8.79 -2.52
CA THR A 35 19.55 -9.13 -1.10
C THR A 35 19.53 -10.63 -0.86
N ALA A 36 18.86 -11.40 -1.72
CA ALA A 36 18.82 -12.85 -1.62
C ALA A 36 20.22 -13.46 -1.86
N ALA A 37 20.98 -12.93 -2.81
CA ALA A 37 22.36 -13.34 -3.06
C ALA A 37 23.26 -13.03 -1.85
N TYR A 38 23.20 -11.80 -1.34
CA TYR A 38 23.93 -11.41 -0.11
C TYR A 38 23.60 -12.33 1.07
N ASN A 39 22.33 -12.67 1.29
CA ASN A 39 21.93 -13.51 2.42
C ASN A 39 22.44 -14.96 2.29
N LYS A 40 22.59 -15.48 1.06
CA LYS A 40 23.10 -16.83 0.80
C LYS A 40 24.62 -16.94 0.90
N ASP A 41 25.33 -15.84 0.72
CA ASP A 41 26.79 -15.81 0.77
C ASP A 41 27.31 -16.06 2.20
N PRO A 42 28.12 -17.10 2.45
CA PRO A 42 28.67 -17.36 3.79
C PRO A 42 29.87 -16.47 4.14
N CYS A 43 30.40 -15.67 3.21
CA CYS A 43 31.58 -14.84 3.43
C CYS A 43 31.40 -13.90 4.64
N PRO A 44 32.31 -13.89 5.62
CA PRO A 44 32.17 -13.05 6.82
C PRO A 44 32.38 -11.56 6.54
N ASN A 45 33.11 -11.22 5.47
CA ASN A 45 33.45 -9.85 5.10
C ASN A 45 32.54 -9.26 4.01
N LYS A 46 31.44 -9.95 3.67
CA LYS A 46 30.49 -9.48 2.65
C LYS A 46 29.83 -8.16 3.03
N LEU A 47 29.53 -7.33 2.05
CA LEU A 47 28.86 -6.04 2.23
C LEU A 47 27.56 -5.96 1.44
N HIS A 48 26.52 -5.35 2.02
CA HIS A 48 25.29 -5.03 1.31
C HIS A 48 25.11 -3.52 1.19
N LEU A 49 25.35 -2.99 0.00
CA LEU A 49 25.21 -1.56 -0.32
C LEU A 49 24.04 -1.29 -1.28
N GLY A 50 23.25 -2.31 -1.65
CA GLY A 50 22.11 -2.17 -2.57
C GLY A 50 20.80 -1.72 -1.91
N VAL A 51 20.55 -2.08 -0.65
CA VAL A 51 19.28 -1.78 0.06
C VAL A 51 19.38 -0.44 0.78
N GLY A 52 18.35 0.40 0.64
CA GLY A 52 18.26 1.70 1.30
C GLY A 52 17.85 1.63 2.78
N VAL A 53 18.71 1.05 3.61
CA VAL A 53 18.58 0.96 5.07
C VAL A 53 19.82 1.56 5.72
N TYR A 54 19.61 2.44 6.69
CA TYR A 54 20.70 2.97 7.51
C TYR A 54 21.14 1.92 8.54
N ARG A 55 22.43 1.58 8.54
CA ARG A 55 23.02 0.55 9.40
C ARG A 55 24.00 1.18 10.40
N THR A 56 24.08 0.64 11.61
CA THR A 56 25.07 1.05 12.63
C THR A 56 26.49 0.66 12.21
N GLU A 57 27.50 1.04 12.99
CA GLU A 57 28.90 0.63 12.75
C GLU A 57 29.08 -0.90 12.76
N GLU A 58 28.20 -1.63 13.47
CA GLU A 58 28.15 -3.09 13.50
C GLU A 58 27.32 -3.69 12.34
N GLY A 59 26.87 -2.89 11.38
CA GLY A 59 26.11 -3.37 10.22
C GLY A 59 24.64 -3.73 10.51
N LYS A 60 24.13 -3.42 11.71
CA LYS A 60 22.73 -3.72 12.10
C LYS A 60 21.79 -2.59 11.66
N CYS A 61 20.54 -2.93 11.32
CA CYS A 61 19.51 -1.91 11.08
C CYS A 61 19.39 -0.98 12.31
N HIS A 62 19.46 0.33 12.09
CA HIS A 62 19.38 1.30 13.19
C HIS A 62 17.92 1.59 13.54
N THR A 63 17.52 1.22 14.76
CA THR A 63 16.28 1.68 15.39
C THR A 63 16.64 2.72 16.45
N LEU A 64 16.13 3.94 16.26
CA LEU A 64 16.44 5.10 17.09
C LEU A 64 16.00 4.86 18.54
N ASN A 65 16.75 5.43 19.49
CA ASN A 65 16.47 5.28 20.91
C ASN A 65 15.17 5.97 21.31
N VAL A 66 14.88 7.14 20.74
CA VAL A 66 13.59 7.82 20.93
C VAL A 66 12.41 6.95 20.49
N VAL A 67 12.55 6.19 19.40
CA VAL A 67 11.51 5.26 18.93
C VAL A 67 11.31 4.14 19.94
N LYS A 68 12.38 3.50 20.41
CA LYS A 68 12.30 2.46 21.45
C LYS A 68 11.65 2.98 22.73
N GLN A 69 11.98 4.20 23.14
CA GLN A 69 11.37 4.85 24.30
C GLN A 69 9.86 5.02 24.11
N VAL A 70 9.43 5.53 22.95
CA VAL A 70 8.01 5.73 22.64
C VAL A 70 7.25 4.41 22.56
N GLU A 71 7.85 3.37 21.97
CA GLU A 71 7.22 2.04 21.90
C GLU A 71 6.95 1.46 23.30
N GLN A 72 7.90 1.62 24.23
CA GLN A 72 7.71 1.21 25.62
C GLN A 72 6.54 1.97 26.27
N THR A 73 6.44 3.28 26.02
CA THR A 73 5.31 4.08 26.52
C THR A 73 3.97 3.61 25.94
N LEU A 74 3.89 3.45 24.61
CA LEU A 74 2.65 3.05 23.93
C LEU A 74 2.14 1.68 24.36
N ALA A 75 3.06 0.75 24.63
CA ALA A 75 2.68 -0.59 25.03
C ALA A 75 2.22 -0.72 26.49
N ASN A 76 2.66 0.22 27.32
CA ASN A 76 2.25 0.30 28.73
C ASN A 76 0.99 1.17 28.89
N ASP A 77 0.52 1.81 27.83
CA ASP A 77 -0.74 2.55 27.82
C ASP A 77 -1.93 1.59 27.72
N LEU A 78 -2.52 1.27 28.88
CA LEU A 78 -3.71 0.41 28.96
C LEU A 78 -4.98 1.08 28.39
N SER A 79 -4.94 2.38 28.13
CA SER A 79 -6.05 3.12 27.50
C SER A 79 -6.02 3.05 25.97
N ALA A 80 -4.88 2.67 25.38
CA ALA A 80 -4.75 2.52 23.94
C ALA A 80 -5.66 1.39 23.43
N ASP A 81 -6.59 1.75 22.54
CA ASP A 81 -7.39 0.78 21.83
C ASP A 81 -6.75 0.38 20.49
N LYS A 82 -7.34 -0.64 19.86
CA LYS A 82 -6.96 -1.11 18.53
C LYS A 82 -8.07 -0.83 17.52
N GLU A 83 -8.82 0.27 17.68
CA GLU A 83 -9.98 0.57 16.86
C GLU A 83 -9.63 0.98 15.42
N TYR A 84 -10.62 0.90 14.53
CA TYR A 84 -10.53 1.52 13.21
C TYR A 84 -10.24 3.02 13.30
N LEU A 85 -9.21 3.45 12.58
CA LEU A 85 -8.99 4.86 12.29
C LEU A 85 -10.02 5.39 11.27
N PRO A 86 -10.21 6.72 11.20
CA PRO A 86 -10.82 7.35 10.03
C PRO A 86 -10.15 6.88 8.73
N ILE A 87 -10.86 6.94 7.59
CA ILE A 87 -10.28 6.57 6.28
C ILE A 87 -8.98 7.34 6.00
N THR A 88 -8.95 8.61 6.39
CA THR A 88 -7.78 9.50 6.22
C THR A 88 -6.67 9.25 7.24
N GLY A 89 -6.88 8.35 8.20
CA GLY A 89 -5.95 8.04 9.30
C GLY A 89 -6.12 8.93 10.52
N MET A 90 -5.09 8.92 11.37
CA MET A 90 -5.12 9.62 12.65
C MET A 90 -5.05 11.14 12.44
N PRO A 91 -6.06 11.92 12.91
CA PRO A 91 -6.12 13.36 12.65
C PRO A 91 -4.88 14.12 13.13
N GLU A 92 -4.38 13.78 14.32
CA GLU A 92 -3.21 14.43 14.90
C GLU A 92 -1.92 14.12 14.10
N PHE A 93 -1.78 12.89 13.60
CA PHE A 93 -0.69 12.54 12.69
C PHE A 93 -0.74 13.37 11.40
N ASN A 94 -1.92 13.47 10.78
CA ASN A 94 -2.09 14.21 9.54
C ASN A 94 -1.74 15.69 9.71
N LYS A 95 -2.15 16.29 10.84
CA LYS A 95 -1.82 17.67 11.20
C LYS A 95 -0.31 17.85 11.35
N LEU A 96 0.32 17.06 12.24
CA LEU A 96 1.76 17.19 12.54
C LEU A 96 2.64 16.86 11.34
N SER A 97 2.24 15.91 10.48
CA SER A 97 2.90 15.60 9.21
C SER A 97 2.87 16.80 8.26
N ALA A 98 1.71 17.45 8.13
CA ALA A 98 1.58 18.66 7.31
C ALA A 98 2.46 19.80 7.86
N GLU A 99 2.44 20.01 9.18
CA GLU A 99 3.24 21.05 9.83
C GLU A 99 4.75 20.80 9.68
N LEU A 100 5.21 19.54 9.74
CA LEU A 100 6.61 19.17 9.51
C LEU A 100 7.07 19.52 8.08
N MET A 101 6.19 19.36 7.08
CA MET A 101 6.50 19.63 5.67
C MET A 101 6.43 21.12 5.34
N PHE A 102 5.31 21.75 5.64
CA PHE A 102 5.01 23.11 5.17
C PHE A 102 5.41 24.18 6.18
N GLY A 103 5.64 23.81 7.44
CA GLY A 103 5.77 24.74 8.56
C GLY A 103 4.40 25.17 9.08
N SER A 104 4.21 25.12 10.41
CA SER A 104 2.96 25.50 11.08
C SER A 104 2.54 26.95 10.84
N GLY A 105 3.51 27.83 10.58
CA GLY A 105 3.29 29.24 10.27
C GLY A 105 2.89 29.53 8.82
N SER A 106 2.93 28.55 7.93
CA SER A 106 2.76 28.76 6.48
C SER A 106 1.35 29.21 6.10
N PRO A 107 1.21 30.06 5.05
CA PRO A 107 -0.11 30.47 4.55
C PRO A 107 -0.98 29.27 4.16
N ALA A 108 -0.41 28.24 3.52
CA ALA A 108 -1.16 27.05 3.10
C ALA A 108 -1.84 26.32 4.27
N ILE A 109 -1.17 26.22 5.42
CA ILE A 109 -1.73 25.61 6.63
C ILE A 109 -2.78 26.53 7.26
N LYS A 110 -2.45 27.81 7.46
CA LYS A 110 -3.35 28.80 8.09
C LYS A 110 -4.66 28.99 7.31
N GLU A 111 -4.59 28.93 5.99
CA GLU A 111 -5.74 29.05 5.08
C GLU A 111 -6.45 27.71 4.85
N SER A 112 -6.08 26.63 5.56
CA SER A 112 -6.67 25.29 5.41
C SER A 112 -6.66 24.76 3.98
N ARG A 113 -5.60 25.07 3.22
CA ARG A 113 -5.42 24.66 1.82
C ARG A 113 -4.72 23.31 1.65
N VAL A 114 -4.21 22.72 2.74
CA VAL A 114 -3.51 21.44 2.72
C VAL A 114 -4.44 20.33 3.20
N VAL A 115 -4.56 19.30 2.37
CA VAL A 115 -5.20 18.03 2.76
C VAL A 115 -4.09 17.03 3.01
N THR A 116 -4.03 16.44 4.20
CA THR A 116 -3.10 15.36 4.51
C THR A 116 -3.86 14.09 4.89
N VAL A 117 -3.47 12.98 4.28
CA VAL A 117 -3.97 11.65 4.61
C VAL A 117 -2.80 10.72 4.95
N GLN A 118 -2.99 9.89 5.97
CA GLN A 118 -2.03 8.86 6.36
C GLN A 118 -2.09 7.70 5.37
N CYS A 119 -0.91 7.21 5.01
CA CYS A 119 -0.72 6.08 4.11
C CYS A 119 0.17 5.02 4.77
N VAL A 120 0.10 3.78 4.27
CA VAL A 120 0.89 2.66 4.79
C VAL A 120 2.37 2.77 4.41
N SER A 121 2.79 3.64 3.51
CA SER A 121 4.22 3.86 3.24
C SER A 121 4.37 5.04 2.28
N GLY A 122 5.59 5.54 2.10
CA GLY A 122 5.87 6.50 1.02
C GLY A 122 5.51 5.94 -0.37
N CYS A 123 5.71 4.65 -0.61
CA CYS A 123 5.26 4.02 -1.86
C CYS A 123 3.74 4.09 -2.00
N LEU A 124 2.98 3.80 -0.94
CA LEU A 124 1.53 3.90 -1.01
C LEU A 124 1.04 5.36 -1.07
N SER A 125 1.76 6.31 -0.48
CA SER A 125 1.50 7.74 -0.65
C SER A 125 1.62 8.16 -2.12
N LEU A 126 2.69 7.76 -2.79
CA LEU A 126 2.87 7.96 -4.23
C LEU A 126 1.75 7.30 -5.03
N ARG A 127 1.40 6.06 -4.68
CA ARG A 127 0.31 5.32 -5.32
C ARG A 127 -1.04 6.03 -5.20
N VAL A 128 -1.42 6.45 -4.00
CA VAL A 128 -2.70 7.14 -3.75
C VAL A 128 -2.74 8.48 -4.49
N GLY A 129 -1.62 9.23 -4.51
CA GLY A 129 -1.53 10.46 -5.28
C GLY A 129 -1.67 10.22 -6.79
N ALA A 130 -1.03 9.18 -7.32
CA ALA A 130 -1.15 8.79 -8.72
C ALA A 130 -2.58 8.38 -9.11
N GLU A 131 -3.26 7.59 -8.27
CA GLU A 131 -4.67 7.22 -8.46
C GLU A 131 -5.61 8.43 -8.45
N PHE A 132 -5.34 9.39 -7.55
CA PHE A 132 -6.08 10.64 -7.52
C PHE A 132 -5.90 11.43 -8.81
N LEU A 133 -4.66 11.57 -9.28
CA LEU A 133 -4.36 12.28 -10.53
C LEU A 133 -4.97 11.57 -11.75
N ALA A 134 -4.85 10.24 -11.85
CA ALA A 134 -5.41 9.46 -12.96
C ALA A 134 -6.93 9.62 -13.10
N LYS A 135 -7.63 9.83 -11.98
CA LYS A 135 -9.09 9.96 -11.94
C LYS A 135 -9.57 11.41 -12.05
N HIS A 136 -8.80 12.36 -11.52
CA HIS A 136 -9.24 13.71 -11.27
C HIS A 136 -8.37 14.79 -11.89
N TYR A 137 -7.34 14.45 -12.66
CA TYR A 137 -6.49 15.43 -13.33
C TYR A 137 -6.53 15.26 -14.84
N ARG A 138 -6.48 16.37 -15.58
CA ARG A 138 -6.70 16.35 -17.04
C ARG A 138 -5.54 15.75 -17.82
N GLN A 139 -4.32 15.84 -17.30
CA GLN A 139 -3.11 15.36 -17.96
C GLN A 139 -2.60 14.09 -17.29
N HIS A 140 -2.32 13.07 -18.09
CA HIS A 140 -1.91 11.76 -17.59
C HIS A 140 -0.41 11.47 -17.80
N ALA A 141 0.36 12.44 -18.30
CA ALA A 141 1.80 12.29 -18.48
C ALA A 141 2.55 12.73 -17.21
N VAL A 142 3.35 11.82 -16.67
CA VAL A 142 4.23 12.04 -15.52
C VAL A 142 5.68 12.01 -15.98
N TYR A 143 6.38 13.12 -15.79
CA TYR A 143 7.80 13.27 -16.07
C TYR A 143 8.60 12.83 -14.84
N LEU A 144 9.44 11.81 -15.02
CA LEU A 144 10.36 11.28 -14.01
C LEU A 144 11.79 11.75 -14.30
N PRO A 145 12.61 12.05 -13.28
CA PRO A 145 14.02 12.40 -13.50
C PRO A 145 14.76 11.20 -14.09
N GLU A 146 15.79 11.43 -14.90
CA GLU A 146 16.66 10.38 -15.40
C GLU A 146 18.06 10.51 -14.79
N PRO A 147 18.51 9.53 -13.95
CA PRO A 147 17.77 8.33 -13.48
C PRO A 147 16.75 8.65 -12.36
N THR A 148 15.92 7.67 -11.98
CA THR A 148 14.94 7.80 -10.90
C THR A 148 14.96 6.60 -9.94
N TYR A 149 14.26 6.69 -8.80
CA TYR A 149 14.04 5.53 -7.94
C TYR A 149 13.31 4.43 -8.73
N GLY A 150 13.93 3.25 -8.82
CA GLY A 150 13.47 2.17 -9.72
C GLY A 150 12.04 1.66 -9.52
N ASN A 151 11.33 2.06 -8.45
CA ASN A 151 9.91 1.73 -8.30
C ASN A 151 8.94 2.82 -8.78
N HIS A 152 9.41 4.04 -9.09
CA HIS A 152 8.57 5.11 -9.62
C HIS A 152 7.80 4.68 -10.88
N PRO A 153 8.43 4.08 -11.91
CA PRO A 153 7.69 3.64 -13.09
C PRO A 153 6.54 2.69 -12.75
N ASN A 154 6.80 1.68 -11.90
CA ASN A 154 5.80 0.69 -11.53
C ASN A 154 4.61 1.30 -10.76
N LEU A 155 4.89 2.23 -9.84
CA LEU A 155 3.86 2.90 -9.02
C LEU A 155 2.90 3.72 -9.87
N ILE A 156 3.47 4.52 -10.77
CA ILE A 156 2.76 5.46 -11.63
C ILE A 156 2.01 4.72 -12.75
N SER A 157 2.66 3.80 -13.46
CA SER A 157 2.02 3.05 -14.55
C SER A 157 0.90 2.16 -14.05
N ALA A 158 1.03 1.54 -12.88
CA ALA A 158 -0.05 0.75 -12.33
C ALA A 158 -1.32 1.60 -12.05
N ALA A 159 -1.19 2.94 -11.93
CA ALA A 159 -2.32 3.84 -11.66
C ALA A 159 -3.00 4.29 -12.97
N GLY A 160 -2.51 3.81 -14.11
CA GLY A 160 -2.99 4.19 -15.44
C GLY A 160 -2.37 5.47 -15.99
N LEU A 161 -1.33 6.01 -15.34
CA LEU A 161 -0.61 7.19 -15.82
C LEU A 161 0.52 6.80 -16.79
N THR A 162 0.74 7.65 -17.79
CA THR A 162 1.80 7.50 -18.79
C THR A 162 3.10 8.12 -18.32
N LEU A 163 4.23 7.53 -18.70
CA LEU A 163 5.55 7.96 -18.26
C LEU A 163 6.29 8.72 -19.35
N LYS A 164 7.00 9.77 -18.93
CA LYS A 164 8.04 10.44 -19.68
C LYS A 164 9.25 10.64 -18.76
N THR A 165 10.41 10.92 -19.33
CA THR A 165 11.61 11.26 -18.56
C THR A 165 12.03 12.70 -18.84
N TYR A 166 12.82 13.27 -17.93
CA TYR A 166 13.57 14.50 -18.13
C TYR A 166 15.00 14.29 -17.64
N ARG A 167 15.98 14.89 -18.32
CA ARG A 167 17.37 14.85 -17.91
C ARG A 167 17.53 15.45 -16.52
N TYR A 168 18.30 14.75 -15.68
CA TYR A 168 18.56 15.17 -14.31
C TYR A 168 20.04 15.03 -13.96
N TYR A 169 20.68 13.94 -14.37
CA TYR A 169 22.05 13.61 -13.99
C TYR A 169 22.91 13.36 -15.22
N ASP A 170 24.08 14.01 -15.26
CA ASP A 170 25.09 13.73 -16.28
C ASP A 170 26.01 12.60 -15.80
N THR A 171 25.94 11.46 -16.48
CA THR A 171 26.73 10.27 -16.14
C THR A 171 28.22 10.41 -16.43
N LYS A 172 28.64 11.41 -17.22
CA LYS A 172 30.04 11.70 -17.52
C LYS A 172 30.66 12.62 -16.47
N THR A 173 29.95 13.68 -16.11
CA THR A 173 30.45 14.68 -15.15
C THR A 173 30.03 14.39 -13.70
N LEU A 174 29.12 13.43 -13.50
CA LEU A 174 28.61 12.95 -12.21
C LEU A 174 27.92 14.03 -11.36
N VAL A 175 27.41 15.07 -12.02
CA VAL A 175 26.69 16.21 -11.42
C VAL A 175 25.30 16.40 -12.03
N LEU A 176 24.57 17.41 -11.56
CA LEU A 176 23.24 17.77 -12.07
C LEU A 176 23.34 18.26 -13.53
N ASP A 177 22.61 17.62 -14.45
CA ASP A 177 22.38 18.16 -15.79
C ASP A 177 21.29 19.24 -15.73
N PHE A 178 21.66 20.39 -15.17
CA PHE A 178 20.70 21.45 -14.91
C PHE A 178 20.15 22.07 -16.20
N GLN A 179 21.00 22.21 -17.23
CA GLN A 179 20.58 22.77 -18.51
C GLN A 179 19.62 21.81 -19.23
N GLY A 180 19.94 20.52 -19.29
CA GLY A 180 19.05 19.51 -19.86
C GLY A 180 17.71 19.41 -19.12
N LEU A 181 17.74 19.51 -17.79
CA LEU A 181 16.54 19.58 -16.96
C LEU A 181 15.64 20.75 -17.38
N LEU A 182 16.19 21.96 -17.50
CA LEU A 182 15.40 23.15 -17.87
C LEU A 182 14.85 23.05 -19.29
N GLU A 183 15.62 22.52 -20.24
CA GLU A 183 15.19 22.28 -21.62
C GLU A 183 14.01 21.31 -21.69
N ASP A 184 14.14 20.16 -21.02
CA ASP A 184 13.13 19.11 -21.07
C ASP A 184 11.84 19.55 -20.39
N LEU A 185 11.93 20.17 -19.21
CA LEU A 185 10.75 20.73 -18.53
C LEU A 185 10.17 21.94 -19.27
N GLY A 186 10.99 22.74 -19.96
CA GLY A 186 10.53 23.84 -20.80
C GLY A 186 9.79 23.38 -22.05
N SER A 187 10.13 22.19 -22.56
CA SER A 187 9.43 21.53 -23.66
C SER A 187 8.22 20.69 -23.23
N ALA A 188 8.08 20.44 -21.92
CA ALA A 188 6.99 19.63 -21.39
C ALA A 188 5.62 20.21 -21.73
N LEU A 189 4.64 19.31 -21.90
CA LEU A 189 3.25 19.66 -22.17
C LEU A 189 2.69 20.48 -21.00
N THR A 190 1.98 21.56 -21.30
CA THR A 190 1.28 22.36 -20.29
C THR A 190 0.34 21.49 -19.45
N GLY A 191 0.39 21.63 -18.13
CA GLY A 191 -0.36 20.78 -17.21
C GLY A 191 0.24 19.40 -16.98
N ALA A 192 1.41 19.05 -17.54
CA ALA A 192 2.02 17.76 -17.22
C ALA A 192 2.42 17.68 -15.74
N ILE A 193 2.42 16.46 -15.21
CA ILE A 193 2.85 16.17 -13.83
C ILE A 193 4.36 15.99 -13.85
N VAL A 194 5.08 16.61 -12.93
CA VAL A 194 6.54 16.42 -12.79
C VAL A 194 6.84 15.87 -11.42
N LEU A 195 7.46 14.69 -11.39
CA LEU A 195 7.87 14.06 -10.15
C LEU A 195 9.27 14.56 -9.77
N PHE A 196 9.40 15.06 -8.55
CA PHE A 196 10.66 15.51 -7.97
C PHE A 196 10.97 14.71 -6.71
N HIS A 197 12.25 14.49 -6.41
CA HIS A 197 12.65 14.21 -5.04
C HIS A 197 12.77 15.55 -4.30
N ALA A 198 12.21 15.65 -3.10
CA ALA A 198 12.25 16.90 -2.32
C ALA A 198 13.69 17.28 -1.91
N CYS A 199 14.45 16.27 -1.50
CA CYS A 199 15.85 16.30 -1.13
C CYS A 199 16.44 14.88 -1.24
N GLY A 200 17.77 14.77 -1.33
CA GLY A 200 18.51 13.52 -1.36
C GLY A 200 18.13 12.62 -2.54
N HIS A 201 18.20 13.16 -3.76
CA HIS A 201 17.75 12.46 -4.97
C HIS A 201 18.23 10.99 -5.03
N ASN A 202 17.30 10.03 -5.07
CA ASN A 202 17.60 8.62 -5.28
C ASN A 202 17.46 8.32 -6.76
N PRO A 203 18.52 7.90 -7.49
CA PRO A 203 19.71 7.22 -6.97
C PRO A 203 21.01 8.03 -6.81
N THR A 204 21.03 9.32 -7.16
CA THR A 204 22.29 10.05 -7.43
C THR A 204 22.94 10.70 -6.20
N GLY A 205 22.17 11.08 -5.19
CA GLY A 205 22.62 11.96 -4.11
C GLY A 205 22.93 13.38 -4.59
N VAL A 206 22.42 13.82 -5.74
CA VAL A 206 22.62 15.17 -6.28
C VAL A 206 21.32 15.94 -6.19
N ASP A 207 21.34 17.11 -5.53
CA ASP A 207 20.18 17.99 -5.41
C ASP A 207 20.44 19.35 -6.10
N PRO A 208 19.41 20.00 -6.66
CA PRO A 208 19.51 21.39 -7.08
C PRO A 208 19.79 22.31 -5.89
N THR A 209 20.60 23.33 -6.12
CA THR A 209 20.79 24.44 -5.16
C THR A 209 19.49 25.24 -4.98
N CYS A 210 19.40 26.03 -3.91
CA CYS A 210 18.27 26.94 -3.66
C CYS A 210 17.97 27.86 -4.87
N GLN A 211 19.00 28.42 -5.51
CA GLN A 211 18.84 29.26 -6.71
C GLN A 211 18.32 28.46 -7.92
N GLN A 212 18.78 27.22 -8.09
CA GLN A 212 18.30 26.34 -9.15
C GLN A 212 16.84 25.92 -8.90
N TRP A 213 16.47 25.61 -7.66
CA TRP A 213 15.07 25.35 -7.30
C TRP A 213 14.16 26.53 -7.61
N GLU A 214 14.62 27.76 -7.38
CA GLU A 214 13.86 28.96 -7.75
C GLU A 214 13.65 29.06 -9.27
N GLN A 215 14.67 28.77 -10.07
CA GLN A 215 14.52 28.73 -11.54
C GLN A 215 13.57 27.62 -12.00
N ILE A 216 13.67 26.43 -11.42
CA ILE A 216 12.74 25.31 -11.69
C ILE A 216 11.31 25.74 -11.33
N ARG A 217 11.12 26.41 -10.19
CA ARG A 217 9.81 26.89 -9.75
C ARG A 217 9.20 27.88 -10.74
N LEU A 218 9.98 28.86 -11.18
CA LEU A 218 9.53 29.86 -12.16
C LEU A 218 9.14 29.19 -13.48
N LEU A 219 9.96 28.24 -13.96
CA LEU A 219 9.66 27.46 -15.15
C LEU A 219 8.38 26.64 -15.02
N VAL A 220 8.23 25.91 -13.90
CA VAL A 220 7.02 25.11 -13.60
C VAL A 220 5.77 25.98 -13.61
N ARG A 221 5.84 27.18 -13.02
CA ARG A 221 4.73 28.14 -13.04
C ARG A 221 4.42 28.66 -14.45
N GLN A 222 5.45 29.06 -15.18
CA GLN A 222 5.33 29.56 -16.55
C GLN A 222 4.71 28.51 -17.48
N ARG A 223 5.10 27.25 -17.31
CA ARG A 223 4.60 26.11 -18.11
C ARG A 223 3.31 25.50 -17.57
N GLY A 224 2.83 25.95 -16.41
CA GLY A 224 1.64 25.40 -15.74
C GLY A 224 1.77 23.91 -15.40
N LEU A 225 2.98 23.45 -15.03
CA LEU A 225 3.24 22.06 -14.65
C LEU A 225 2.78 21.81 -13.21
N LEU A 226 2.39 20.57 -12.89
CA LEU A 226 1.96 20.15 -11.55
C LEU A 226 3.09 19.38 -10.84
N PRO A 227 3.70 19.94 -9.77
CA PRO A 227 4.71 19.23 -9.00
C PRO A 227 4.12 18.09 -8.17
N PHE A 228 4.80 16.95 -8.18
CA PHE A 228 4.57 15.84 -7.26
C PHE A 228 5.90 15.44 -6.60
N PHE A 229 6.05 15.73 -5.31
CA PHE A 229 7.27 15.46 -4.56
C PHE A 229 7.26 14.08 -3.89
N ASP A 230 8.35 13.33 -4.02
CA ASP A 230 8.73 12.22 -3.14
C ASP A 230 9.71 12.73 -2.06
N CYS A 231 9.30 12.65 -0.80
CA CYS A 231 10.05 13.13 0.36
C CYS A 231 10.36 11.95 1.30
N ALA A 232 11.51 11.30 1.08
CA ALA A 232 11.91 10.12 1.83
C ALA A 232 13.15 10.32 2.73
N TYR A 233 13.86 11.45 2.60
CA TYR A 233 15.20 11.66 3.18
C TYR A 233 15.35 12.92 4.04
N GLN A 234 14.25 13.58 4.38
CA GLN A 234 14.28 14.81 5.19
C GLN A 234 15.06 14.61 6.51
N GLY A 235 16.01 15.49 6.77
CA GLY A 235 16.94 15.52 7.90
C GLY A 235 18.21 14.69 7.70
N LEU A 236 18.35 13.95 6.59
CA LEU A 236 19.55 13.18 6.26
C LEU A 236 20.41 13.84 5.18
N VAL A 237 20.01 15.01 4.68
CA VAL A 237 20.62 15.62 3.51
C VAL A 237 21.34 16.93 3.89
N SER A 238 20.62 17.93 4.41
CA SER A 238 21.18 19.24 4.73
C SER A 238 21.32 19.52 6.25
N GLY A 239 21.66 20.76 6.63
CA GLY A 239 21.87 21.20 8.01
C GLY A 239 20.61 21.18 8.89
N SER A 240 19.40 21.14 8.31
CA SER A 240 18.15 21.12 9.07
C SER A 240 16.99 20.48 8.31
N LEU A 241 15.94 20.07 9.05
CA LEU A 241 14.68 19.60 8.47
C LEU A 241 14.00 20.65 7.58
N ASP A 242 14.20 21.94 7.86
CA ASP A 242 13.58 23.06 7.15
C ASP A 242 14.22 23.29 5.78
N GLU A 243 15.55 23.22 5.71
CA GLU A 243 16.29 23.28 4.46
C GLU A 243 15.93 22.10 3.55
N ASP A 244 15.84 20.89 4.09
CA ASP A 244 15.43 19.69 3.34
C ASP A 244 13.97 19.75 2.83
N ALA A 245 13.13 20.62 3.40
CA ALA A 245 11.76 20.88 2.96
C ALA A 245 11.62 22.16 2.12
N GLN A 246 12.71 22.86 1.85
CA GLN A 246 12.68 24.17 1.20
C GLN A 246 12.03 24.12 -0.19
N SER A 247 12.38 23.10 -1.00
CA SER A 247 11.79 22.89 -2.32
C SER A 247 10.26 22.74 -2.25
N ILE A 248 9.74 21.94 -1.31
CA ILE A 248 8.29 21.79 -1.10
C ILE A 248 7.65 23.13 -0.72
N ARG A 249 8.27 23.88 0.20
CA ARG A 249 7.74 25.15 0.70
C ARG A 249 7.71 26.22 -0.40
N MET A 250 8.75 26.31 -1.21
CA MET A 250 8.84 27.23 -2.36
C MET A 250 7.66 27.06 -3.33
N PHE A 251 7.22 25.81 -3.57
CA PHE A 251 6.15 25.50 -4.51
C PHE A 251 4.76 25.58 -3.87
N GLY A 252 4.59 25.06 -2.64
CA GLY A 252 3.29 24.96 -1.97
C GLY A 252 2.85 26.21 -1.20
N CYS A 253 3.78 27.02 -0.67
CA CYS A 253 3.42 28.14 0.20
C CYS A 253 3.08 29.42 -0.58
N ASP A 254 3.69 29.63 -1.75
CA ASP A 254 3.53 30.85 -2.55
C ASP A 254 2.30 30.78 -3.49
N GLY A 255 1.18 30.28 -2.98
CA GLY A 255 -0.09 30.17 -3.71
C GLY A 255 -0.13 29.12 -4.84
N GLY A 256 0.86 28.21 -4.88
CA GLY A 256 0.92 27.08 -5.80
C GLY A 256 0.15 25.85 -5.29
N GLU A 257 -0.07 24.91 -6.19
CA GLU A 257 -0.71 23.62 -5.94
C GLU A 257 0.31 22.51 -6.22
N CYS A 258 0.40 21.52 -5.34
CA CYS A 258 1.33 20.41 -5.48
C CYS A 258 0.89 19.20 -4.65
N LEU A 259 1.50 18.04 -4.93
CA LEU A 259 1.37 16.83 -4.13
C LEU A 259 2.70 16.51 -3.46
N VAL A 260 2.66 15.98 -2.24
CA VAL A 260 3.85 15.55 -1.48
C VAL A 260 3.58 14.18 -0.87
N ALA A 261 4.34 13.18 -1.29
CA ALA A 261 4.39 11.87 -0.67
C ALA A 261 5.55 11.82 0.33
N GLN A 262 5.26 11.64 1.61
CA GLN A 262 6.27 11.57 2.67
C GLN A 262 6.45 10.15 3.20
N SER A 263 7.68 9.77 3.53
CA SER A 263 8.01 8.53 4.24
C SER A 263 8.73 8.79 5.55
N TYR A 264 8.44 7.96 6.56
CA TYR A 264 9.15 8.00 7.86
C TYR A 264 10.14 6.85 8.05
N SER A 265 10.41 6.07 7.00
CA SER A 265 11.27 4.89 7.13
C SER A 265 12.73 5.23 7.45
N LYS A 266 13.26 6.30 6.86
CA LYS A 266 14.70 6.62 6.96
C LYS A 266 14.97 7.58 8.11
N ASN A 267 14.28 8.72 8.11
CA ASN A 267 14.46 9.77 9.11
C ASN A 267 14.02 9.38 10.53
N MET A 268 13.12 8.40 10.69
CA MET A 268 12.71 7.87 12.00
C MET A 268 13.05 6.39 12.18
N GLY A 269 13.78 5.76 11.26
CA GLY A 269 14.15 4.34 11.36
C GLY A 269 12.96 3.36 11.34
N LEU A 270 11.78 3.79 10.86
CA LEU A 270 10.54 3.01 10.83
C LEU A 270 10.39 2.23 9.51
N TYR A 271 11.40 1.46 9.11
CA TYR A 271 11.39 0.75 7.82
C TYR A 271 10.29 -0.34 7.79
N GLY A 272 10.20 -1.16 8.84
CA GLY A 272 9.25 -2.26 8.98
C GLY A 272 7.87 -1.84 9.45
N GLU A 273 7.72 -0.68 10.08
CA GLU A 273 6.39 -0.21 10.54
C GLU A 273 5.51 0.31 9.42
N ARG A 274 6.13 0.69 8.30
CA ARG A 274 5.43 1.09 7.07
C ARG A 274 4.43 2.22 7.39
N ILE A 275 4.96 3.45 7.40
CA ILE A 275 4.20 4.67 7.61
C ILE A 275 4.65 5.76 6.62
N GLY A 276 3.66 6.46 6.08
CA GLY A 276 3.85 7.62 5.22
C GLY A 276 2.61 8.52 5.23
N SER A 277 2.68 9.63 4.51
CA SER A 277 1.52 10.52 4.30
C SER A 277 1.50 11.03 2.86
N LEU A 278 0.31 11.39 2.38
CA LEU A 278 0.12 12.16 1.16
C LEU A 278 -0.50 13.50 1.55
N SER A 279 0.18 14.58 1.20
CA SER A 279 -0.34 15.94 1.31
C SER A 279 -0.63 16.51 -0.07
N ILE A 280 -1.79 17.14 -0.24
CA ILE A 280 -2.16 17.87 -1.45
C ILE A 280 -2.43 19.33 -1.08
N VAL A 281 -1.64 20.24 -1.63
CA VAL A 281 -1.83 21.68 -1.50
C VAL A 281 -2.78 22.15 -2.60
N CYS A 282 -3.90 22.73 -2.21
CA CYS A 282 -4.93 23.24 -3.11
C CYS A 282 -4.92 24.78 -3.15
N LYS A 283 -5.61 25.37 -4.12
CA LYS A 283 -5.77 26.83 -4.22
C LYS A 283 -6.61 27.43 -3.10
N THR A 284 -7.63 26.71 -2.64
CA THR A 284 -8.57 27.17 -1.59
C THR A 284 -8.97 26.04 -0.64
N ALA A 285 -9.43 26.39 0.56
CA ALA A 285 -9.96 25.43 1.54
C ALA A 285 -11.19 24.65 1.04
N ASP A 286 -11.97 25.25 0.14
CA ASP A 286 -13.13 24.59 -0.44
C ASP A 286 -12.74 23.50 -1.44
N VAL A 287 -11.76 23.77 -2.30
CA VAL A 287 -11.15 22.76 -3.17
C VAL A 287 -10.52 21.65 -2.32
N ALA A 288 -9.78 22.00 -1.26
CA ALA A 288 -9.18 21.04 -0.33
C ALA A 288 -10.22 20.06 0.24
N ARG A 289 -11.38 20.54 0.73
CA ARG A 289 -12.44 19.64 1.23
C ARG A 289 -12.99 18.69 0.16
N ARG A 290 -13.09 19.13 -1.10
CA ARG A 290 -13.50 18.25 -2.22
C ARG A 290 -12.45 17.20 -2.53
N VAL A 291 -11.17 17.60 -2.58
CA VAL A 291 -10.03 16.68 -2.75
C VAL A 291 -10.00 15.62 -1.66
N GLU A 292 -10.12 16.01 -0.38
CA GLU A 292 -10.17 15.07 0.75
C GLU A 292 -11.31 14.06 0.60
N SER A 293 -12.49 14.51 0.15
CA SER A 293 -13.64 13.63 -0.06
C SER A 293 -13.39 12.58 -1.15
N GLN A 294 -12.66 12.93 -2.22
CA GLN A 294 -12.28 11.98 -3.27
C GLN A 294 -11.16 11.03 -2.82
N LEU A 295 -10.18 11.52 -2.05
CA LEU A 295 -9.14 10.67 -1.46
C LEU A 295 -9.75 9.57 -0.58
N LYS A 296 -10.81 9.88 0.18
CA LYS A 296 -11.54 8.86 0.97
C LYS A 296 -12.11 7.75 0.08
N LEU A 297 -12.67 8.08 -1.08
CA LEU A 297 -13.19 7.09 -2.03
C LEU A 297 -12.10 6.22 -2.66
N ILE A 298 -10.88 6.75 -2.83
CA ILE A 298 -9.73 6.02 -3.36
C ILE A 298 -9.14 5.08 -2.30
N ILE A 299 -8.96 5.57 -1.07
CA ILE A 299 -8.36 4.79 0.03
C ILE A 299 -9.25 3.62 0.45
N ARG A 300 -10.57 3.84 0.48
CA ARG A 300 -11.56 2.88 0.98
C ARG A 300 -11.45 1.47 0.36
N PRO A 301 -11.39 1.31 -0.98
CA PRO A 301 -11.17 0.03 -1.65
C PRO A 301 -9.71 -0.45 -1.67
N LEU A 302 -8.71 0.41 -1.44
CA LEU A 302 -7.31 -0.03 -1.41
C LEU A 302 -6.96 -0.77 -0.11
N TYR A 303 -7.32 -0.16 1.03
CA TYR A 303 -6.98 -0.70 2.36
C TYR A 303 -7.95 -0.29 3.48
N SER A 304 -9.03 0.43 3.14
CA SER A 304 -10.07 0.96 4.04
C SER A 304 -9.63 2.07 4.98
N ASN A 305 -8.64 1.83 5.84
CA ASN A 305 -7.99 2.82 6.69
C ASN A 305 -6.57 2.34 7.01
N PRO A 306 -5.63 3.26 7.30
CA PRO A 306 -4.21 2.93 7.47
C PRO A 306 -3.92 2.30 8.85
N PRO A 307 -2.76 1.64 9.03
CA PRO A 307 -2.36 1.02 10.30
C PRO A 307 -1.95 2.06 11.34
N ILE A 308 -2.33 1.84 12.61
CA ILE A 308 -2.18 2.81 13.69
C ILE A 308 -0.76 2.90 14.25
N HIS A 309 -0.06 1.78 14.42
CA HIS A 309 1.15 1.71 15.25
C HIS A 309 2.26 2.68 14.81
N GLY A 310 2.66 2.65 13.54
CA GLY A 310 3.68 3.57 13.02
C GLY A 310 3.29 5.05 13.14
N ALA A 311 2.01 5.38 12.94
CA ALA A 311 1.52 6.76 13.08
C ALA A 311 1.49 7.22 14.54
N ALA A 312 1.15 6.33 15.48
CA ALA A 312 1.19 6.62 16.92
C ALA A 312 2.62 6.98 17.38
N ILE A 313 3.63 6.25 16.91
CA ILE A 313 5.04 6.56 17.21
C ILE A 313 5.40 7.96 16.68
N VAL A 314 5.14 8.21 15.39
CA VAL A 314 5.46 9.51 14.76
C VAL A 314 4.76 10.65 15.50
N THR A 315 3.47 10.51 15.82
CA THR A 315 2.72 11.54 16.54
C THR A 315 3.22 11.78 17.94
N ALA A 316 3.56 10.73 18.70
CA ALA A 316 4.14 10.89 20.03
C ALA A 316 5.45 11.69 19.98
N ILE A 317 6.33 11.41 19.00
CA ILE A 317 7.58 12.14 18.80
C ILE A 317 7.32 13.59 18.39
N LEU A 318 6.45 13.83 17.42
CA LEU A 318 6.23 15.17 16.86
C LEU A 318 5.47 16.11 17.81
N LYS A 319 4.61 15.57 18.69
CA LYS A 319 3.80 16.36 19.62
C LYS A 319 4.56 16.76 20.88
N ASP A 320 5.51 15.94 21.31
CA ASP A 320 6.29 16.18 22.53
C ASP A 320 7.62 16.85 22.21
N ARG A 321 7.87 18.01 22.85
CA ARG A 321 9.06 18.82 22.57
C ARG A 321 10.37 18.11 22.91
N ASP A 322 10.40 17.30 23.97
CA ASP A 322 11.61 16.62 24.41
C ASP A 322 11.90 15.39 23.53
N LEU A 323 10.86 14.64 23.16
CA LEU A 323 10.99 13.55 22.19
C LEU A 323 11.39 14.07 20.81
N TYR A 324 10.79 15.17 20.35
CA TYR A 324 11.17 15.83 19.10
C TYR A 324 12.66 16.21 19.10
N LYS A 325 13.14 16.85 20.18
CA LYS A 325 14.56 17.21 20.31
C LYS A 325 15.49 16.00 20.31
N LYS A 326 15.12 14.92 21.02
CA LYS A 326 15.89 13.66 21.00
C LYS A 326 15.97 13.10 19.59
N TRP A 327 14.84 13.04 18.89
CA TRP A 327 14.77 12.59 17.51
C TRP A 327 15.67 13.42 16.59
N THR A 328 15.59 14.75 16.63
CA THR A 328 16.41 15.62 15.77
C THR A 328 17.90 15.47 16.06
N ASN A 329 18.29 15.28 17.33
CA ASN A 329 19.68 15.04 17.70
C ASN A 329 20.21 13.70 17.16
N GLU A 330 19.40 12.63 17.26
CA GLU A 330 19.76 11.33 16.66
C GLU A 330 19.88 11.44 15.13
N LEU A 331 18.97 12.20 14.50
CA LEU A 331 18.95 12.41 13.06
C LEU A 331 20.17 13.21 12.56
N GLU A 332 20.57 14.24 13.30
CA GLU A 332 21.81 15.00 13.09
C GLU A 332 23.04 14.09 13.17
N ALA A 333 23.14 13.27 14.22
CA ALA A 333 24.24 12.31 14.35
C ALA A 333 24.29 11.31 13.19
N MET A 334 23.11 10.87 12.70
CA MET A 334 23.02 10.00 11.52
C MET A 334 23.55 10.71 10.26
N ARG A 335 23.15 11.96 10.03
CA ARG A 335 23.61 12.78 8.89
C ARG A 335 25.11 13.03 8.94
N ASP A 336 25.64 13.44 10.09
CA ASP A 336 27.05 13.76 10.26
C ASP A 336 27.92 12.53 9.96
N ARG A 337 27.45 11.34 10.35
CA ARG A 337 28.09 10.08 9.97
C ARG A 337 28.07 9.82 8.46
N LEU A 338 26.98 10.13 7.75
CA LEU A 338 26.96 9.99 6.28
C LEU A 338 28.04 10.88 5.63
N VAL A 339 28.19 12.12 6.12
CA VAL A 339 29.24 13.05 5.66
C VAL A 339 30.63 12.50 5.97
N GLN A 340 30.83 11.97 7.18
CA GLN A 340 32.10 11.37 7.59
C GLN A 340 32.47 10.16 6.73
N VAL A 341 31.54 9.23 6.50
CA VAL A 341 31.79 8.02 5.70
C VAL A 341 32.11 8.38 4.25
N ARG A 342 31.43 9.37 3.66
CA ARG A 342 31.78 9.90 2.32
C ARG A 342 33.20 10.44 2.26
N ARG A 343 33.58 11.25 3.27
CA ARG A 343 34.93 11.82 3.37
C ARG A 343 35.98 10.72 3.49
N GLN A 344 35.76 9.76 4.39
CA GLN A 344 36.65 8.62 4.58
C GLN A 344 36.82 7.79 3.30
N LEU A 345 35.74 7.55 2.55
CA LEU A 345 35.80 6.81 1.29
C LEU A 345 36.62 7.57 0.24
N TYR A 346 36.35 8.86 0.07
CA TYR A 346 37.13 9.72 -0.82
C TYR A 346 38.61 9.74 -0.45
N ASP A 347 38.95 10.01 0.82
CA ASP A 347 40.33 10.06 1.28
C ASP A 347 41.03 8.71 1.11
N SER A 348 40.32 7.59 1.34
CA SER A 348 40.86 6.24 1.14
C SER A 348 41.17 5.95 -0.33
N LEU A 349 40.31 6.38 -1.25
CA LEU A 349 40.53 6.24 -2.69
C LEU A 349 41.71 7.10 -3.17
N CYS A 350 41.80 8.34 -2.70
CA CYS A 350 42.91 9.26 -3.00
C CYS A 350 44.25 8.74 -2.47
N ASN A 351 44.30 8.32 -1.21
CA ASN A 351 45.53 7.82 -0.58
C ASN A 351 46.06 6.55 -1.26
N LYS A 352 45.18 5.76 -1.89
CA LYS A 352 45.56 4.59 -2.70
C LYS A 352 46.03 4.92 -4.11
N GLY A 353 45.85 6.17 -4.58
CA GLY A 353 46.11 6.53 -5.97
C GLY A 353 45.13 5.84 -6.94
N THR A 354 43.87 5.66 -6.53
CA THR A 354 42.83 5.07 -7.39
C THR A 354 42.61 5.94 -8.63
N PRO A 355 42.68 5.38 -9.85
CA PRO A 355 42.49 6.15 -11.08
C PRO A 355 41.15 6.91 -11.11
N GLY A 356 41.14 8.12 -11.68
CA GLY A 356 39.94 8.95 -11.85
C GLY A 356 39.69 10.01 -10.75
N ASP A 357 38.68 10.86 -10.97
CA ASP A 357 38.22 11.87 -10.00
C ASP A 357 37.03 11.35 -9.17
N TRP A 358 37.30 11.12 -7.88
CA TRP A 358 36.33 10.61 -6.91
C TRP A 358 35.66 11.71 -6.06
N SER A 359 35.94 12.99 -6.35
CA SER A 359 35.42 14.14 -5.58
C SER A 359 33.90 14.27 -5.63
N HIS A 360 33.22 13.60 -6.56
CA HIS A 360 31.77 13.54 -6.62
C HIS A 360 31.15 12.90 -5.36
N ILE A 361 31.83 11.93 -4.72
CA ILE A 361 31.35 11.23 -3.51
C ILE A 361 31.07 12.21 -2.36
N ILE A 362 31.92 13.23 -2.20
CA ILE A 362 31.82 14.26 -1.15
C ILE A 362 30.99 15.47 -1.55
N LYS A 363 30.69 15.63 -2.85
CA LYS A 363 29.77 16.66 -3.37
C LYS A 363 28.32 16.19 -3.32
N GLN A 364 28.10 14.88 -3.44
CA GLN A 364 26.80 14.24 -3.27
C GLN A 364 26.40 14.16 -1.79
N VAL A 365 25.09 14.15 -1.55
CA VAL A 365 24.45 14.26 -0.24
C VAL A 365 23.50 13.09 0.04
N GLY A 366 23.07 12.96 1.30
CA GLY A 366 22.10 11.94 1.69
C GLY A 366 22.64 10.51 1.66
N MET A 367 21.72 9.55 1.53
CA MET A 367 22.02 8.12 1.69
C MET A 367 22.59 7.43 0.44
N TYR A 368 22.51 8.04 -0.76
CA TYR A 368 22.89 7.36 -2.00
C TYR A 368 23.99 8.07 -2.76
N SER A 369 24.69 7.30 -3.57
CA SER A 369 25.76 7.79 -4.44
C SER A 369 25.87 6.85 -5.63
N PHE A 370 26.13 7.40 -6.80
CA PHE A 370 26.71 6.62 -7.90
C PHE A 370 28.21 6.63 -7.77
N THR A 371 28.80 5.44 -7.82
CA THR A 371 30.25 5.25 -7.81
C THR A 371 30.91 5.53 -9.16
N GLY A 372 30.14 5.53 -10.25
CA GLY A 372 30.67 5.55 -11.62
C GLY A 372 31.11 4.18 -12.15
N LEU A 373 31.09 3.13 -11.31
CA LEU A 373 31.42 1.77 -11.74
C LEU A 373 30.39 1.24 -12.74
N ASN A 374 30.86 0.58 -13.79
CA ASN A 374 30.02 -0.13 -14.75
C ASN A 374 29.63 -1.54 -14.24
N LYS A 375 28.76 -2.21 -14.99
CA LYS A 375 28.26 -3.54 -14.63
C LYS A 375 29.37 -4.58 -14.43
N ASP A 376 30.39 -4.63 -15.29
CA ASP A 376 31.47 -5.63 -15.20
C ASP A 376 32.32 -5.42 -13.94
N GLN A 377 32.54 -4.16 -13.56
CA GLN A 377 33.23 -3.79 -12.33
C GLN A 377 32.38 -4.15 -11.09
N VAL A 378 31.08 -3.90 -11.11
CA VAL A 378 30.17 -4.30 -10.03
C VAL A 378 30.10 -5.82 -9.88
N ASP A 379 30.06 -6.55 -11.01
CA ASP A 379 30.08 -8.01 -11.01
C ASP A 379 31.42 -8.53 -10.43
N PHE A 380 32.55 -7.88 -10.73
CA PHE A 380 33.84 -8.18 -10.10
C PHE A 380 33.83 -7.94 -8.57
N LEU A 381 33.32 -6.79 -8.11
CA LEU A 381 33.14 -6.50 -6.68
C LEU A 381 32.32 -7.60 -5.97
N THR A 382 31.27 -8.08 -6.64
CA THR A 382 30.40 -9.14 -6.10
C THR A 382 31.16 -10.47 -6.00
N ARG A 383 31.92 -10.86 -7.03
CA ARG A 383 32.60 -12.17 -7.06
C ARG A 383 33.85 -12.22 -6.21
N GLU A 384 34.70 -11.19 -6.29
CA GLU A 384 36.04 -11.23 -5.67
C GLU A 384 36.05 -10.61 -4.27
N TYR A 385 35.18 -9.63 -4.01
CA TYR A 385 35.10 -8.92 -2.73
C TYR A 385 33.80 -9.18 -1.95
N HIS A 386 32.86 -9.97 -2.49
CA HIS A 386 31.58 -10.23 -1.82
C HIS A 386 30.79 -8.95 -1.50
N ILE A 387 30.89 -7.92 -2.36
CA ILE A 387 30.22 -6.63 -2.20
C ILE A 387 29.01 -6.57 -3.11
N TYR A 388 27.83 -6.55 -2.50
CA TYR A 388 26.54 -6.61 -3.18
C TYR A 388 25.95 -5.20 -3.31
N MET A 389 25.80 -4.72 -4.54
CA MET A 389 25.25 -3.40 -4.86
C MET A 389 24.39 -3.42 -6.11
N SER A 390 23.87 -2.26 -6.51
CA SER A 390 23.09 -2.14 -7.74
C SER A 390 24.00 -2.25 -8.97
N SER A 391 23.54 -2.93 -10.02
CA SER A 391 24.35 -3.22 -11.23
C SER A 391 24.74 -1.97 -12.02
N ASP A 392 24.11 -0.84 -11.74
CA ASP A 392 24.36 0.48 -12.33
C ASP A 392 25.37 1.31 -11.50
N GLY A 393 26.05 0.70 -10.53
CA GLY A 393 27.05 1.40 -9.72
C GLY A 393 26.47 2.16 -8.53
N ARG A 394 25.15 2.11 -8.27
CA ARG A 394 24.53 2.79 -7.12
C ARG A 394 24.83 2.07 -5.80
N ILE A 395 25.27 2.83 -4.80
CA ILE A 395 25.45 2.39 -3.42
C ILE A 395 24.55 3.13 -2.44
N ASN A 396 24.32 2.53 -1.27
CA ASN A 396 23.76 3.16 -0.09
C ASN A 396 24.90 3.45 0.90
N ILE A 397 25.28 4.72 1.01
CA ILE A 397 26.28 5.22 1.96
C ILE A 397 25.86 4.92 3.40
N GLY A 398 24.57 5.01 3.71
CA GLY A 398 24.05 4.71 5.06
C GLY A 398 24.20 3.24 5.46
N GLY A 399 24.50 2.34 4.52
CA GLY A 399 24.81 0.94 4.79
C GLY A 399 26.30 0.64 5.02
N LEU A 400 27.19 1.60 4.71
CA LEU A 400 28.64 1.44 4.79
C LEU A 400 29.14 1.91 6.17
N SER A 401 29.80 1.02 6.92
CA SER A 401 30.44 1.38 8.19
C SER A 401 31.83 1.97 7.96
N SER A 402 32.31 2.81 8.87
CA SER A 402 33.66 3.38 8.79
C SER A 402 34.74 2.29 8.72
N LYS A 403 34.54 1.16 9.40
CA LYS A 403 35.46 0.01 9.36
C LYS A 403 35.51 -0.69 8.00
N ALA A 404 34.42 -0.67 7.24
CA ALA A 404 34.32 -1.29 5.93
C ALA A 404 34.84 -0.39 4.80
N VAL A 405 35.03 0.91 5.05
CA VAL A 405 35.48 1.87 4.04
C VAL A 405 36.81 1.46 3.38
N PRO A 406 37.89 1.10 4.11
CA PRO A 406 39.15 0.72 3.46
C PRO A 406 38.99 -0.49 2.54
N TYR A 407 38.24 -1.51 2.98
CA TYR A 407 37.95 -2.71 2.19
C TYR A 407 37.17 -2.41 0.91
N PHE A 408 36.19 -1.51 1.01
CA PHE A 408 35.44 -1.09 -0.18
C PHE A 408 36.30 -0.24 -1.13
N ALA A 409 37.17 0.62 -0.60
CA ALA A 409 38.12 1.39 -1.41
C ALA A 409 39.14 0.49 -2.13
N ASP A 410 39.61 -0.59 -1.47
CA ASP A 410 40.43 -1.63 -2.10
C ASP A 410 39.70 -2.28 -3.28
N ALA A 411 38.44 -2.67 -3.06
CA ALA A 411 37.62 -3.30 -4.10
C ALA A 411 37.43 -2.38 -5.33
N ILE A 412 37.13 -1.09 -5.10
CA ILE A 412 37.01 -0.10 -6.18
C ILE A 412 38.34 0.07 -6.92
N HIS A 413 39.44 0.23 -6.19
CA HIS A 413 40.77 0.42 -6.76
C HIS A 413 41.17 -0.72 -7.70
N ASP A 414 40.90 -1.97 -7.30
CA ASP A 414 41.21 -3.13 -8.13
C ASP A 414 40.23 -3.30 -9.30
N ALA A 415 38.96 -2.89 -9.14
CA ALA A 415 37.99 -2.90 -10.22
C ALA A 415 38.32 -1.91 -11.36
N GLU A 416 38.93 -0.76 -11.06
CA GLU A 416 39.38 0.20 -12.08
C GLU A 416 40.46 -0.39 -13.01
N LYS A 417 41.34 -1.26 -12.48
CA LYS A 417 42.39 -1.95 -13.25
C LYS A 417 41.86 -2.95 -14.27
N ILE A 418 40.62 -3.42 -14.10
CA ILE A 418 39.98 -4.37 -15.04
C ILE A 418 39.59 -3.66 -16.33
N SER A 419 39.23 -2.37 -16.24
CA SER A 419 38.86 -1.59 -17.42
C SER A 419 40.05 -1.43 -18.38
N GLU A 420 41.27 -1.24 -17.85
CA GLU A 420 42.50 -1.12 -18.64
C GLU A 420 42.85 -2.43 -19.38
N ASN A 421 42.70 -3.59 -18.73
CA ASN A 421 43.01 -4.90 -19.35
C ASN A 421 41.95 -5.39 -20.35
N SER A 422 40.71 -4.90 -20.26
CA SER A 422 39.64 -5.25 -21.21
C SER A 422 39.85 -4.65 -22.60
N SER A 423 40.57 -3.53 -22.68
CA SER A 423 40.97 -2.89 -23.93
C SER A 423 41.97 -3.75 -24.73
N PHE A 424 42.79 -4.56 -24.05
CA PHE A 424 43.76 -5.47 -24.66
C PHE A 424 43.12 -6.74 -25.25
N LYS A 425 41.97 -7.18 -24.74
CA LYS A 425 41.27 -8.39 -25.24
C LYS A 425 40.38 -8.14 -26.45
N ARG A 426 39.96 -6.89 -26.72
CA ARG A 426 39.18 -6.54 -27.92
C ARG A 426 40.02 -6.56 -29.21
N THR A 427 41.33 -6.40 -29.13
CA THR A 427 42.24 -6.40 -30.29
C THR A 427 42.57 -7.80 -30.82
N GLU A 428 42.42 -8.85 -30.03
CA GLU A 428 42.65 -10.24 -30.50
C GLU A 428 41.41 -10.89 -31.12
N GLN A 429 40.19 -10.55 -30.67
CA GLN A 429 38.96 -11.15 -31.20
C GLN A 429 38.47 -10.52 -32.52
N ALA A 430 39.01 -9.36 -32.93
CA ALA A 430 38.68 -8.73 -34.21
C ALA A 430 39.38 -9.36 -35.43
N LYS A 431 40.26 -10.36 -35.24
CA LYS A 431 41.02 -11.02 -36.32
C LYS A 431 40.39 -12.29 -36.91
N MET A 432 39.19 -12.68 -36.49
CA MET A 432 38.51 -13.83 -37.08
C MET A 432 37.03 -13.55 -37.33
N ARG A 433 36.69 -13.05 -38.52
CA ARG A 433 35.46 -13.40 -39.25
C ARG A 433 35.53 -12.95 -40.73
N PRO A 434 34.96 -13.71 -41.69
CA PRO A 434 35.15 -13.49 -43.11
C PRO A 434 34.17 -12.46 -43.68
N GLU A 435 34.63 -11.71 -44.67
CA GLU A 435 33.88 -10.76 -45.48
C GLU A 435 32.81 -11.46 -46.34
N PHE A 436 31.61 -10.90 -46.39
CA PHE A 436 30.62 -11.18 -47.43
C PHE A 436 30.30 -9.89 -48.18
N THR A 437 30.62 -9.91 -49.47
CA THR A 437 30.40 -8.89 -50.49
C THR A 437 29.05 -9.06 -51.19
N SER A 438 28.39 -7.95 -51.54
CA SER A 438 27.42 -7.84 -52.68
C SER A 438 27.04 -6.36 -52.92
N PRO A 439 26.61 -5.93 -54.13
CA PRO A 439 27.37 -4.97 -54.93
C PRO A 439 26.66 -3.63 -55.25
N SER A 440 27.47 -2.76 -55.88
CA SER A 440 27.26 -1.45 -56.49
C SER A 440 26.09 -1.30 -57.50
N SER A 441 25.52 -0.09 -57.63
CA SER A 441 25.87 0.85 -58.72
C SER A 441 25.03 2.15 -58.75
N SER A 442 25.75 3.21 -59.11
CA SER A 442 25.46 4.63 -59.38
C SER A 442 24.35 5.01 -60.37
N SER A 443 23.78 6.21 -60.19
CA SER A 443 23.63 7.21 -61.27
C SER A 443 23.50 8.65 -60.72
N SER A 444 24.32 9.55 -61.26
CA SER A 444 24.42 10.99 -60.99
C SER A 444 23.48 11.85 -61.87
N SER A 445 23.00 13.01 -61.40
CA SER A 445 23.39 14.33 -61.95
C SER A 445 22.58 15.54 -61.41
N SER A 446 23.35 16.56 -60.98
CA SER A 446 23.17 18.02 -61.17
C SER A 446 21.87 18.74 -60.78
N ALA A 447 21.90 19.40 -59.60
CA ALA A 447 21.28 20.72 -59.40
C ALA A 447 21.93 21.46 -58.22
N ASP A 448 23.24 21.71 -58.30
CA ASP A 448 23.93 22.71 -57.50
C ASP A 448 24.42 23.81 -58.43
N ARG A 449 23.82 25.00 -58.32
CA ARG A 449 24.39 26.33 -58.65
C ARG A 449 23.24 27.34 -58.72
N ARG A 450 22.87 27.91 -57.57
CA ARG A 450 22.38 29.29 -57.37
C ARG A 450 21.81 29.42 -55.96
N LEU A 451 22.64 29.79 -54.99
CA LEU A 451 22.28 30.77 -53.94
C LEU A 451 23.46 31.23 -53.06
N ASN A 452 24.70 31.27 -53.57
CA ASN A 452 25.85 31.86 -52.86
C ASN A 452 25.98 33.39 -53.08
N ALA A 453 24.85 34.11 -53.15
CA ALA A 453 24.84 35.54 -53.49
C ALA A 453 23.99 36.41 -52.53
N LEU A 454 23.76 36.00 -51.28
CA LEU A 454 23.00 36.82 -50.33
C LEU A 454 23.56 36.83 -48.89
N VAL A 455 24.90 36.73 -48.72
CA VAL A 455 25.56 36.73 -47.40
C VAL A 455 26.60 37.86 -47.25
N ARG A 456 26.59 38.88 -48.14
CA ARG A 456 27.63 39.94 -48.11
C ARG A 456 27.14 41.39 -47.98
N HIS A 457 25.92 41.63 -47.49
CA HIS A 457 25.43 43.01 -47.40
C HIS A 457 24.65 43.43 -46.14
N LEU A 458 24.89 42.81 -44.98
CA LEU A 458 24.35 43.32 -43.71
C LEU A 458 25.31 43.11 -42.52
N ALA A 459 26.58 43.50 -42.65
CA ALA A 459 27.50 43.58 -41.51
C ALA A 459 28.40 44.81 -41.62
N THR A 460 28.04 45.87 -40.88
CA THR A 460 28.85 46.95 -40.24
C THR A 460 27.82 47.96 -39.71
N ALA A 461 27.77 48.49 -38.49
CA ALA A 461 28.53 48.41 -37.24
C ALA A 461 27.55 48.89 -36.13
N SER A 462 27.62 48.44 -34.88
CA SER A 462 28.19 49.24 -33.77
C SER A 462 28.03 48.47 -32.45
N MET A 463 28.95 48.73 -31.51
CA MET A 463 29.08 48.12 -30.18
C MET A 463 27.95 48.51 -29.20
N VAL A 464 27.65 47.63 -28.23
CA VAL A 464 27.52 47.87 -26.77
C VAL A 464 26.52 46.89 -26.09
N SER A 465 26.99 46.30 -24.98
CA SER A 465 26.33 45.70 -23.80
C SER A 465 25.48 44.42 -23.84
N GLN A 466 25.76 43.61 -22.81
CA GLN A 466 24.99 42.51 -22.24
C GLN A 466 23.54 42.93 -21.95
N THR A 467 22.54 42.18 -22.43
CA THR A 467 21.25 41.98 -21.75
C THR A 467 20.43 40.82 -22.32
N ALA A 468 19.87 40.05 -21.38
CA ALA A 468 18.72 39.14 -21.39
C ALA A 468 18.04 38.76 -22.73
N VAL A 469 17.96 37.45 -22.97
CA VAL A 469 16.99 36.84 -23.88
C VAL A 469 15.59 37.02 -23.29
N ALA A 470 14.83 37.97 -23.84
CA ALA A 470 13.43 38.17 -23.49
C ALA A 470 12.57 37.10 -24.19
N PHE A 471 12.08 36.13 -23.42
CA PHE A 471 11.01 35.23 -23.85
C PHE A 471 9.65 35.92 -23.68
N SER A 472 8.83 35.92 -24.73
CA SER A 472 7.47 36.49 -24.71
C SER A 472 6.60 35.87 -23.61
N PRO A 473 5.80 36.66 -22.87
CA PRO A 473 4.86 36.15 -21.89
C PRO A 473 3.59 35.67 -22.60
N THR A 474 3.51 34.40 -22.97
CA THR A 474 2.20 33.78 -23.22
C THR A 474 1.51 33.61 -21.87
N SER A 475 0.53 34.47 -21.61
CA SER A 475 -0.63 34.31 -20.71
C SER A 475 -0.40 33.35 -19.53
N GLY A 476 0.06 33.90 -18.41
CA GLY A 476 0.06 33.18 -17.14
C GLY A 476 -1.33 32.68 -16.80
N PHE A 477 -1.44 31.41 -16.36
CA PHE A 477 -2.61 30.87 -15.68
C PHE A 477 -2.82 31.64 -14.35
N HIS A 478 -3.37 32.84 -14.43
CA HIS A 478 -3.89 33.58 -13.30
C HIS A 478 -5.42 33.49 -13.33
N GLY A 479 -5.98 32.59 -12.52
CA GLY A 479 -7.42 32.55 -12.28
C GLY A 479 -7.85 31.43 -11.34
N ASP A 480 -7.82 30.18 -11.83
CA ASP A 480 -8.53 29.08 -11.18
C ASP A 480 -7.62 27.92 -10.74
N SER A 481 -8.07 27.20 -9.70
CA SER A 481 -7.43 25.97 -9.20
C SER A 481 -7.37 24.89 -10.28
N VAL A 482 -6.26 24.15 -10.34
CA VAL A 482 -6.11 22.96 -11.20
C VAL A 482 -7.04 21.81 -10.79
N PHE A 483 -7.63 21.89 -9.60
CA PHE A 483 -8.62 20.94 -9.06
C PHE A 483 -10.02 21.56 -8.94
N SER A 484 -10.28 22.71 -9.59
CA SER A 484 -11.58 23.39 -9.55
C SER A 484 -12.74 22.47 -9.94
N HIS A 485 -12.54 21.58 -10.93
CA HIS A 485 -13.52 20.61 -11.45
C HIS A 485 -13.75 19.39 -10.56
N VAL A 486 -12.94 19.19 -9.51
CA VAL A 486 -13.12 18.07 -8.58
C VAL A 486 -14.40 18.30 -7.79
N VAL A 487 -15.36 17.38 -7.88
CA VAL A 487 -16.62 17.47 -7.14
C VAL A 487 -16.52 16.84 -5.75
N ARG A 488 -17.38 17.28 -4.82
CA ARG A 488 -17.49 16.62 -3.51
C ARG A 488 -18.02 15.20 -3.68
N ALA A 489 -17.34 14.23 -3.08
CA ALA A 489 -17.78 12.85 -3.06
C ALA A 489 -19.02 12.66 -2.17
N PRO A 490 -19.92 11.71 -2.50
CA PRO A 490 -20.99 11.31 -1.59
C PRO A 490 -20.41 10.71 -0.30
N GLU A 491 -21.14 10.84 0.81
CA GLU A 491 -20.73 10.26 2.09
C GLU A 491 -20.80 8.72 2.05
N ASP A 492 -19.88 8.07 2.77
CA ASP A 492 -19.94 6.61 2.94
C ASP A 492 -21.10 6.26 3.89
N PRO A 493 -22.07 5.42 3.48
CA PRO A 493 -23.27 5.16 4.28
C PRO A 493 -23.00 4.62 5.69
N ILE A 494 -21.91 3.88 5.89
CA ILE A 494 -21.55 3.30 7.19
C ILE A 494 -20.81 4.34 8.06
N LEU A 495 -19.94 5.14 7.45
CA LEU A 495 -19.17 6.14 8.20
C LEU A 495 -19.98 7.39 8.52
N GLY A 496 -20.91 7.79 7.64
CA GLY A 496 -21.86 8.89 7.89
C GLY A 496 -22.66 8.67 9.18
N VAL A 497 -23.07 7.42 9.44
CA VAL A 497 -23.71 6.99 10.70
C VAL A 497 -22.87 7.33 11.93
N THR A 498 -21.56 7.07 11.88
CA THR A 498 -20.66 7.37 13.01
C THR A 498 -20.44 8.86 13.20
N VAL A 499 -20.35 9.62 12.09
CA VAL A 499 -20.23 11.08 12.14
C VAL A 499 -21.47 11.70 12.79
N ALA A 500 -22.66 11.24 12.42
CA ALA A 500 -23.91 11.73 13.00
C ALA A 500 -24.01 11.35 14.50
N TYR A 501 -23.74 10.10 14.86
CA TYR A 501 -23.69 9.63 16.24
C TYR A 501 -22.72 10.45 17.12
N ASN A 502 -21.54 10.78 16.62
CA ASN A 502 -20.55 11.55 17.38
C ASN A 502 -21.00 13.00 17.64
N LYS A 503 -21.82 13.58 16.76
CA LYS A 503 -22.36 14.94 16.91
C LYS A 503 -23.56 15.02 17.87
N ASP A 504 -24.24 13.91 18.11
CA ASP A 504 -25.39 13.85 18.99
C ASP A 504 -24.98 13.95 20.47
N PRO A 505 -25.47 14.94 21.24
CA PRO A 505 -25.16 15.06 22.67
C PRO A 505 -26.01 14.14 23.56
N SER A 506 -27.01 13.44 23.01
CA SER A 506 -27.96 12.65 23.80
C SER A 506 -27.27 11.55 24.61
N PRO A 507 -27.61 11.38 25.91
CA PRO A 507 -27.00 10.35 26.76
C PRO A 507 -27.50 8.93 26.45
N VAL A 508 -28.58 8.79 25.66
CA VAL A 508 -29.18 7.50 25.29
C VAL A 508 -28.85 7.07 23.86
N LYS A 509 -27.95 7.81 23.19
CA LYS A 509 -27.57 7.52 21.81
C LYS A 509 -26.90 6.17 21.67
N LEU A 510 -27.15 5.50 20.55
CA LEU A 510 -26.63 4.16 20.27
C LEU A 510 -26.11 4.09 18.83
N ASN A 511 -24.90 3.57 18.62
CA ASN A 511 -24.33 3.34 17.29
C ASN A 511 -24.35 1.85 16.95
N LEU A 512 -25.14 1.48 15.93
CA LEU A 512 -25.24 0.12 15.41
C LEU A 512 -24.77 0.00 13.96
N GLY A 513 -24.15 1.02 13.38
CA GLY A 513 -23.67 0.98 11.99
C GLY A 513 -22.31 0.29 11.83
N VAL A 514 -21.41 0.47 12.80
CA VAL A 514 -20.01 0.00 12.71
C VAL A 514 -19.86 -1.46 13.13
N GLY A 515 -19.12 -2.20 12.30
CA GLY A 515 -18.73 -3.58 12.53
C GLY A 515 -17.53 -3.76 13.44
N ALA A 516 -17.61 -3.26 14.67
CA ALA A 516 -16.57 -3.42 15.70
C ALA A 516 -17.21 -3.98 16.97
N TYR A 517 -16.51 -4.90 17.63
CA TYR A 517 -16.95 -5.47 18.90
C TYR A 517 -16.76 -4.46 20.03
N ARG A 518 -17.78 -4.34 20.90
CA ARG A 518 -17.78 -3.47 22.07
C ARG A 518 -18.01 -4.26 23.37
N THR A 519 -17.41 -3.77 24.44
CA THR A 519 -17.68 -4.26 25.80
C THR A 519 -19.10 -3.89 26.25
N GLU A 520 -19.52 -4.35 27.43
CA GLU A 520 -20.82 -3.98 28.02
C GLU A 520 -20.97 -2.48 28.25
N GLU A 521 -19.85 -1.79 28.47
CA GLU A 521 -19.75 -0.33 28.62
C GLU A 521 -19.67 0.40 27.27
N GLY A 522 -19.76 -0.30 26.15
CA GLY A 522 -19.67 0.28 24.81
C GLY A 522 -18.24 0.66 24.38
N LYS A 523 -17.21 0.20 25.10
CA LYS A 523 -15.81 0.52 24.81
C LYS A 523 -15.19 -0.47 23.82
N PRO A 524 -14.12 -0.10 23.08
CA PRO A 524 -13.35 -1.04 22.28
C PRO A 524 -12.72 -2.12 23.17
N LEU A 525 -12.69 -3.37 22.70
CA LEU A 525 -12.02 -4.47 23.40
C LEU A 525 -10.66 -4.74 22.74
N VAL A 526 -9.60 -4.70 23.55
CA VAL A 526 -8.30 -5.31 23.21
C VAL A 526 -8.18 -6.60 24.04
N LEU A 527 -7.84 -7.70 23.37
CA LEU A 527 -7.70 -9.02 23.99
C LEU A 527 -6.48 -9.09 24.92
N ASN A 528 -6.55 -9.84 26.01
CA ASN A 528 -5.44 -9.95 26.95
C ASN A 528 -4.26 -10.69 26.31
N VAL A 529 -4.55 -11.72 25.51
CA VAL A 529 -3.52 -12.43 24.76
C VAL A 529 -2.78 -11.52 23.77
N VAL A 530 -3.47 -10.53 23.20
CA VAL A 530 -2.86 -9.51 22.32
C VAL A 530 -1.94 -8.60 23.11
N ARG A 531 -2.38 -8.08 24.28
CA ARG A 531 -1.51 -7.28 25.15
C ARG A 531 -0.26 -8.05 25.57
N LYS A 532 -0.43 -9.32 25.94
CA LYS A 532 0.67 -10.22 26.31
C LYS A 532 1.64 -10.43 25.15
N ALA A 533 1.13 -10.67 23.93
CA ALA A 533 1.97 -10.76 22.74
C ALA A 533 2.74 -9.46 22.50
N GLU A 534 2.10 -8.29 22.58
CA GLU A 534 2.79 -7.01 22.43
C GLU A 534 3.91 -6.83 23.46
N GLN A 535 3.67 -7.16 24.72
CA GLN A 535 4.69 -7.10 25.77
C GLN A 535 5.86 -8.06 25.51
N MET A 536 5.60 -9.28 25.06
CA MET A 536 6.67 -10.22 24.66
C MET A 536 7.51 -9.66 23.51
N LEU A 537 6.85 -9.07 22.53
CA LEU A 537 7.49 -8.49 21.35
C LEU A 537 8.39 -7.30 21.69
N LEU A 538 8.02 -6.48 22.68
CA LEU A 538 8.83 -5.34 23.12
C LEU A 538 10.04 -5.76 23.95
N ASN A 539 9.89 -6.85 24.71
CA ASN A 539 10.96 -7.40 25.52
C ASN A 539 12.00 -8.18 24.68
N ASP A 540 11.69 -8.51 23.42
CA ASP A 540 12.61 -9.14 22.49
C ASP A 540 13.62 -8.14 21.90
N LYS A 541 14.81 -8.10 22.50
CA LYS A 541 15.94 -7.25 22.09
C LYS A 541 16.54 -7.61 20.72
N SER A 542 16.19 -8.76 20.15
CA SER A 542 16.67 -9.16 18.82
C SER A 542 15.90 -8.47 17.69
N ARG A 543 14.72 -7.93 17.98
CA ARG A 543 13.87 -7.28 16.99
C ARG A 543 14.48 -5.98 16.48
N VAL A 544 14.34 -5.79 15.18
CA VAL A 544 14.70 -4.56 14.48
C VAL A 544 13.54 -4.08 13.64
N LYS A 545 13.56 -2.79 13.29
CA LYS A 545 12.54 -2.16 12.45
C LYS A 545 12.91 -2.19 10.96
N GLU A 546 13.58 -3.24 10.48
CA GLU A 546 14.01 -3.38 9.08
C GLU A 546 12.85 -3.74 8.14
N TYR A 547 13.04 -3.56 6.83
CA TYR A 547 12.05 -3.94 5.82
C TYR A 547 11.78 -5.45 5.80
N LEU A 548 10.50 -5.81 5.66
CA LEU A 548 10.11 -7.17 5.39
C LEU A 548 10.32 -7.55 3.91
N PRO A 549 10.43 -8.86 3.60
CA PRO A 549 10.19 -9.36 2.25
C PRO A 549 8.84 -8.87 1.71
N ILE A 550 8.69 -8.77 0.39
CA ILE A 550 7.44 -8.32 -0.25
C ILE A 550 6.23 -9.15 0.21
N VAL A 551 6.44 -10.46 0.40
CA VAL A 551 5.40 -11.41 0.82
C VAL A 551 5.07 -11.31 2.32
N GLY A 552 5.82 -10.53 3.10
CA GLY A 552 5.66 -10.37 4.55
C GLY A 552 6.44 -11.39 5.38
N ILE A 553 5.99 -11.60 6.62
CA ILE A 553 6.63 -12.50 7.58
C ILE A 553 6.32 -13.96 7.22
N ALA A 554 7.36 -14.76 6.93
CA ALA A 554 7.19 -16.15 6.52
C ALA A 554 6.43 -17.00 7.55
N GLU A 555 6.71 -16.82 8.84
CA GLU A 555 6.03 -17.53 9.93
C GLU A 555 4.54 -17.14 10.00
N PHE A 556 4.20 -15.85 9.86
CA PHE A 556 2.82 -15.39 9.78
C PHE A 556 2.07 -16.02 8.60
N ASN A 557 2.68 -16.04 7.42
CA ASN A 557 2.07 -16.63 6.22
C ASN A 557 1.77 -18.13 6.43
N LYS A 558 2.75 -18.89 6.94
CA LYS A 558 2.59 -20.32 7.25
C LYS A 558 1.47 -20.56 8.27
N LEU A 559 1.44 -19.79 9.36
CA LEU A 559 0.43 -19.94 10.42
C LEU A 559 -0.97 -19.52 9.95
N SER A 560 -1.07 -18.49 9.11
CA SER A 560 -2.34 -18.05 8.51
C SER A 560 -2.94 -19.13 7.61
N ALA A 561 -2.11 -19.75 6.75
CA ALA A 561 -2.51 -20.88 5.92
C ALA A 561 -2.95 -22.08 6.78
N LYS A 562 -2.18 -22.42 7.82
CA LYS A 562 -2.53 -23.50 8.76
C LYS A 562 -3.88 -23.25 9.44
N LEU A 563 -4.15 -22.02 9.88
CA LEU A 563 -5.38 -21.63 10.56
C LEU A 563 -6.63 -21.83 9.67
N ILE A 564 -6.54 -21.44 8.39
CA ILE A 564 -7.71 -21.48 7.50
C ILE A 564 -7.93 -22.86 6.88
N PHE A 565 -6.86 -23.53 6.43
CA PHE A 565 -6.98 -24.82 5.75
C PHE A 565 -6.95 -26.02 6.70
N GLY A 566 -6.53 -25.83 7.95
CA GLY A 566 -6.27 -26.91 8.90
C GLY A 566 -4.86 -27.48 8.75
N ALA A 567 -4.30 -28.00 9.84
CA ALA A 567 -2.93 -28.52 9.89
C ALA A 567 -2.69 -29.70 8.93
N ASP A 568 -3.70 -30.53 8.72
CA ASP A 568 -3.62 -31.76 7.92
C ASP A 568 -3.99 -31.54 6.44
N SER A 569 -4.20 -30.29 6.03
CA SER A 569 -4.58 -29.92 4.67
C SER A 569 -3.65 -30.54 3.62
N PRO A 570 -4.17 -31.35 2.68
CA PRO A 570 -3.38 -31.88 1.58
C PRO A 570 -2.69 -30.79 0.76
N ALA A 571 -3.35 -29.64 0.54
CA ALA A 571 -2.79 -28.53 -0.21
C ALA A 571 -1.53 -27.95 0.43
N ILE A 572 -1.45 -27.90 1.77
CA ILE A 572 -0.24 -27.47 2.48
C ILE A 572 0.85 -28.52 2.34
N ARG A 573 0.54 -29.81 2.59
CA ARG A 573 1.51 -30.91 2.50
C ARG A 573 2.12 -31.06 1.11
N GLU A 574 1.33 -30.79 0.08
CA GLU A 574 1.72 -30.86 -1.33
C GLU A 574 2.36 -29.55 -1.84
N ASN A 575 2.59 -28.56 -0.97
CA ASN A 575 3.15 -27.24 -1.30
C ASN A 575 2.37 -26.49 -2.39
N ARG A 576 1.05 -26.68 -2.45
CA ARG A 576 0.16 -26.05 -3.45
C ARG A 576 -0.39 -24.70 -3.01
N VAL A 577 -0.04 -24.24 -1.81
CA VAL A 577 -0.52 -22.98 -1.24
C VAL A 577 0.60 -21.95 -1.26
N THR A 578 0.34 -20.80 -1.86
CA THR A 578 1.13 -19.59 -1.63
C THR A 578 0.33 -18.63 -0.76
N THR A 579 0.99 -18.02 0.23
CA THR A 579 0.37 -17.05 1.14
C THR A 579 1.23 -15.80 1.22
N VAL A 580 0.58 -14.64 1.09
CA VAL A 580 1.20 -13.33 1.23
C VAL A 580 0.47 -12.51 2.29
N GLN A 581 1.22 -11.78 3.11
CA GLN A 581 0.68 -10.85 4.08
C GLN A 581 0.12 -9.61 3.38
N CYS A 582 -1.04 -9.13 3.84
CA CYS A 582 -1.79 -8.04 3.22
C CYS A 582 -2.38 -7.06 4.25
N LEU A 583 -2.89 -5.93 3.76
CA LEU A 583 -3.49 -4.85 4.57
C LEU A 583 -4.93 -5.17 4.97
N SER A 584 -5.09 -6.10 5.90
CA SER A 584 -6.39 -6.65 6.32
C SER A 584 -7.15 -7.35 5.18
N GLY A 585 -8.43 -7.66 5.40
CA GLY A 585 -9.27 -8.31 4.38
C GLY A 585 -9.40 -7.47 3.12
N THR A 586 -9.58 -6.16 3.24
CA THR A 586 -9.64 -5.24 2.08
C THR A 586 -8.38 -5.34 1.22
N GLY A 587 -7.19 -5.30 1.84
CA GLY A 587 -5.92 -5.41 1.13
C GLY A 587 -5.75 -6.78 0.47
N SER A 588 -6.16 -7.86 1.17
CA SER A 588 -6.12 -9.22 0.61
C SER A 588 -7.02 -9.36 -0.62
N LEU A 589 -8.25 -8.84 -0.56
CA LEU A 589 -9.18 -8.81 -1.69
C LEU A 589 -8.62 -7.97 -2.84
N ARG A 590 -8.06 -6.78 -2.55
CA ARG A 590 -7.50 -5.88 -3.57
C ARG A 590 -6.30 -6.51 -4.29
N VAL A 591 -5.39 -7.17 -3.57
CA VAL A 591 -4.22 -7.86 -4.15
C VAL A 591 -4.67 -9.04 -5.01
N GLY A 592 -5.59 -9.87 -4.50
CA GLY A 592 -6.12 -11.01 -5.27
C GLY A 592 -6.87 -10.55 -6.53
N ALA A 593 -7.67 -9.49 -6.43
CA ALA A 593 -8.38 -8.92 -7.56
C ALA A 593 -7.43 -8.36 -8.65
N GLU A 594 -6.37 -7.64 -8.25
CA GLU A 594 -5.36 -7.13 -9.20
C GLU A 594 -4.65 -8.28 -9.93
N PHE A 595 -4.29 -9.33 -9.17
CA PHE A 595 -3.67 -10.52 -9.73
C PHE A 595 -4.57 -11.17 -10.78
N LEU A 596 -5.85 -11.38 -10.46
CA LEU A 596 -6.82 -11.96 -11.40
C LEU A 596 -7.04 -11.05 -12.62
N ALA A 597 -7.13 -9.73 -12.41
CA ALA A 597 -7.27 -8.76 -13.49
C ALA A 597 -6.08 -8.77 -14.45
N ARG A 598 -4.88 -9.11 -13.99
CA ARG A 598 -3.68 -9.23 -14.84
C ARG A 598 -3.51 -10.60 -15.49
N HIS A 599 -3.73 -11.68 -14.73
CA HIS A 599 -3.25 -13.01 -15.12
C HIS A 599 -4.36 -14.03 -15.43
N TYR A 600 -5.59 -13.80 -14.97
CA TYR A 600 -6.66 -14.79 -15.13
C TYR A 600 -7.50 -14.51 -16.38
N HIS A 601 -7.87 -15.55 -17.13
CA HIS A 601 -8.50 -15.40 -18.45
C HIS A 601 -9.90 -14.75 -18.38
N GLN A 602 -10.67 -14.97 -17.29
CA GLN A 602 -11.94 -14.30 -17.06
C GLN A 602 -11.78 -13.05 -16.18
N LYS A 603 -12.50 -11.99 -16.54
CA LYS A 603 -12.46 -10.70 -15.82
C LYS A 603 -13.76 -10.35 -15.11
N THR A 604 -14.74 -11.25 -15.13
CA THR A 604 -16.03 -11.05 -14.44
C THR A 604 -16.01 -11.71 -13.08
N ILE A 605 -16.33 -10.94 -12.05
CA ILE A 605 -16.58 -11.43 -10.70
C ILE A 605 -18.05 -11.29 -10.33
N TYR A 606 -18.62 -12.38 -9.83
CA TYR A 606 -19.96 -12.46 -9.27
C TYR A 606 -19.89 -12.26 -7.75
N ILE A 607 -20.63 -11.29 -7.23
CA ILE A 607 -20.75 -11.01 -5.79
C ILE A 607 -22.19 -11.23 -5.32
N PRO A 608 -22.42 -11.65 -4.07
CA PRO A 608 -23.78 -11.89 -3.60
C PRO A 608 -24.58 -10.59 -3.53
N GLN A 609 -25.90 -10.68 -3.69
CA GLN A 609 -26.83 -9.57 -3.47
C GLN A 609 -27.73 -9.88 -2.26
N PRO A 610 -27.66 -9.08 -1.17
CA PRO A 610 -26.70 -8.00 -0.91
C PRO A 610 -25.29 -8.55 -0.57
N THR A 611 -24.30 -7.67 -0.44
CA THR A 611 -22.95 -8.00 0.06
C THR A 611 -22.35 -6.82 0.83
N TRP A 612 -21.12 -6.95 1.34
CA TRP A 612 -20.40 -5.83 1.93
C TRP A 612 -20.22 -4.71 0.88
N GLY A 613 -20.74 -3.51 1.17
CA GLY A 613 -20.79 -2.41 0.20
C GLY A 613 -19.45 -1.91 -0.35
N ASN A 614 -18.31 -2.40 0.16
CA ASN A 614 -17.00 -2.11 -0.42
C ASN A 614 -16.58 -3.12 -1.50
N HIS A 615 -17.20 -4.30 -1.62
CA HIS A 615 -16.85 -5.30 -2.63
C HIS A 615 -16.89 -4.75 -4.06
N PRO A 616 -17.98 -4.09 -4.53
CA PRO A 616 -18.00 -3.52 -5.86
C PRO A 616 -16.85 -2.53 -6.10
N LYS A 617 -16.50 -1.72 -5.10
CA LYS A 617 -15.44 -0.72 -5.19
C LYS A 617 -14.06 -1.37 -5.31
N VAL A 618 -13.79 -2.42 -4.53
CA VAL A 618 -12.52 -3.15 -4.55
C VAL A 618 -12.28 -3.80 -5.91
N PHE A 619 -13.26 -4.55 -6.42
CA PHE A 619 -13.09 -5.32 -7.65
C PHE A 619 -13.09 -4.44 -8.90
N THR A 620 -13.96 -3.42 -8.97
CA THR A 620 -13.93 -2.46 -10.09
C THR A 620 -12.63 -1.68 -10.13
N LEU A 621 -12.10 -1.22 -8.99
CA LEU A 621 -10.81 -0.53 -8.95
C LEU A 621 -9.64 -1.42 -9.37
N ALA A 622 -9.75 -2.73 -9.16
CA ALA A 622 -8.77 -3.70 -9.63
C ALA A 622 -8.86 -4.01 -11.14
N GLY A 623 -9.87 -3.47 -11.83
CA GLY A 623 -10.09 -3.72 -13.27
C GLY A 623 -10.97 -4.95 -13.57
N LEU A 624 -11.68 -5.51 -12.59
CA LEU A 624 -12.66 -6.57 -12.82
C LEU A 624 -14.05 -6.00 -13.10
N SER A 625 -14.80 -6.68 -13.97
CA SER A 625 -16.22 -6.43 -14.19
C SER A 625 -17.05 -7.08 -13.08
N VAL A 626 -17.89 -6.30 -12.40
CA VAL A 626 -18.70 -6.81 -11.28
C VAL A 626 -20.11 -7.14 -11.76
N LYS A 627 -20.54 -8.38 -11.49
CA LYS A 627 -21.93 -8.83 -11.60
C LYS A 627 -22.41 -9.32 -10.24
N THR A 628 -23.72 -9.45 -10.08
CA THR A 628 -24.33 -9.95 -8.85
C THR A 628 -24.98 -11.32 -9.06
N TYR A 629 -25.14 -12.07 -7.98
CA TYR A 629 -25.99 -13.26 -7.92
C TYR A 629 -26.91 -13.19 -6.70
N ARG A 630 -28.11 -13.76 -6.81
CA ARG A 630 -29.13 -13.74 -5.77
C ARG A 630 -28.66 -14.59 -4.59
N TYR A 631 -28.79 -14.04 -3.38
CA TYR A 631 -28.29 -14.69 -2.15
C TYR A 631 -29.32 -14.64 -1.02
N TYR A 632 -29.94 -13.48 -0.81
CA TYR A 632 -30.88 -13.27 0.29
C TYR A 632 -32.30 -13.13 -0.25
N ASP A 633 -33.26 -13.80 0.39
CA ASP A 633 -34.67 -13.63 0.10
C ASP A 633 -35.30 -12.69 1.16
N PRO A 634 -35.73 -11.47 0.79
CA PRO A 634 -36.36 -10.53 1.71
C PRO A 634 -37.64 -11.05 2.37
N THR A 635 -38.36 -11.95 1.70
CA THR A 635 -39.63 -12.51 2.19
C THR A 635 -39.38 -13.49 3.33
N THR A 636 -38.49 -14.47 3.11
CA THR A 636 -38.15 -15.48 4.14
C THR A 636 -37.07 -15.01 5.12
N ARG A 637 -36.35 -13.94 4.78
CA ARG A 637 -35.16 -13.42 5.50
C ARG A 637 -34.05 -14.47 5.64
N GLY A 638 -34.02 -15.41 4.71
CA GLY A 638 -33.10 -16.55 4.66
C GLY A 638 -32.32 -16.60 3.34
N LEU A 639 -31.68 -17.75 3.10
CA LEU A 639 -30.88 -17.98 1.90
C LEU A 639 -31.81 -18.23 0.72
N ASN A 640 -31.66 -17.44 -0.34
CA ASN A 640 -32.32 -17.65 -1.62
C ASN A 640 -31.58 -18.73 -2.42
N PHE A 641 -31.63 -19.96 -1.92
CA PHE A 641 -30.75 -21.03 -2.36
C PHE A 641 -30.98 -21.48 -3.81
N GLN A 642 -32.24 -21.57 -4.24
CA GLN A 642 -32.57 -22.01 -5.61
C GLN A 642 -32.09 -21.00 -6.65
N GLU A 643 -32.36 -19.72 -6.44
CA GLU A 643 -31.96 -18.66 -7.34
C GLU A 643 -30.44 -18.42 -7.33
N LEU A 644 -29.79 -18.65 -6.18
CA LEU A 644 -28.33 -18.69 -6.10
C LEU A 644 -27.76 -19.74 -7.05
N LEU A 645 -28.28 -20.97 -7.02
CA LEU A 645 -27.82 -22.05 -7.91
C LEU A 645 -28.14 -21.75 -9.37
N GLU A 646 -29.29 -21.14 -9.66
CA GLU A 646 -29.67 -20.70 -11.02
C GLU A 646 -28.69 -19.66 -11.58
N ASP A 647 -28.37 -18.62 -10.80
CA ASP A 647 -27.48 -17.54 -11.23
C ASP A 647 -26.05 -18.04 -11.42
N LEU A 648 -25.52 -18.83 -10.48
CA LEU A 648 -24.20 -19.42 -10.61
C LEU A 648 -24.15 -20.48 -11.72
N GLY A 649 -25.23 -21.23 -11.92
CA GLY A 649 -25.37 -22.19 -13.03
C GLY A 649 -25.45 -21.52 -14.40
N SER A 650 -25.86 -20.26 -14.44
CA SER A 650 -25.89 -19.43 -15.65
C SER A 650 -24.61 -18.63 -15.88
N ALA A 651 -23.72 -18.55 -14.88
CA ALA A 651 -22.45 -17.86 -15.02
C ALA A 651 -21.56 -18.52 -16.10
N PRO A 652 -20.90 -17.74 -16.96
CA PRO A 652 -19.94 -18.27 -17.92
C PRO A 652 -18.83 -19.07 -17.25
N SER A 653 -18.37 -20.13 -17.91
CA SER A 653 -17.25 -20.94 -17.44
C SER A 653 -16.01 -20.07 -17.13
N GLY A 654 -15.31 -20.39 -16.05
CA GLY A 654 -14.16 -19.62 -15.59
C GLY A 654 -14.52 -18.37 -14.79
N SER A 655 -15.78 -17.95 -14.69
CA SER A 655 -16.13 -16.74 -13.93
C SER A 655 -15.67 -16.83 -12.47
N ILE A 656 -15.28 -15.69 -11.90
CA ILE A 656 -14.86 -15.58 -10.51
C ILE A 656 -16.12 -15.42 -9.64
N VAL A 657 -16.20 -16.13 -8.52
CA VAL A 657 -17.33 -16.02 -7.59
C VAL A 657 -16.79 -15.67 -6.21
N LEU A 658 -17.21 -14.51 -5.70
CA LEU A 658 -16.92 -14.10 -4.33
C LEU A 658 -17.87 -14.81 -3.37
N LEU A 659 -17.31 -15.53 -2.40
CA LEU A 659 -18.05 -16.23 -1.35
C LEU A 659 -17.63 -15.67 0.02
N HIS A 660 -18.57 -15.49 0.93
CA HIS A 660 -18.21 -15.25 2.33
C HIS A 660 -18.01 -16.60 3.01
N ALA A 661 -16.88 -16.79 3.70
CA ALA A 661 -16.54 -18.08 4.31
C ALA A 661 -17.55 -18.48 5.40
N CYS A 662 -17.96 -17.50 6.21
CA CYS A 662 -18.94 -17.62 7.29
C CYS A 662 -19.51 -16.22 7.61
N ALA A 663 -20.63 -16.20 8.35
CA ALA A 663 -21.36 -15.00 8.76
C ALA A 663 -21.50 -13.97 7.63
N HIS A 664 -22.17 -14.34 6.55
CA HIS A 664 -22.30 -13.52 5.35
C HIS A 664 -22.71 -12.08 5.69
N ASN A 665 -21.90 -11.09 5.29
CA ASN A 665 -22.14 -9.67 5.57
C ASN A 665 -22.85 -9.04 4.38
N PRO A 666 -24.05 -8.45 4.55
CA PRO A 666 -24.66 -8.02 5.82
C PRO A 666 -25.71 -8.92 6.47
N THR A 667 -26.01 -10.09 5.90
CA THR A 667 -27.22 -10.87 6.25
C THR A 667 -27.12 -11.73 7.50
N GLY A 668 -25.94 -12.22 7.88
CA GLY A 668 -25.78 -13.29 8.88
C GLY A 668 -26.38 -14.64 8.46
N VAL A 669 -26.69 -14.85 7.18
CA VAL A 669 -27.28 -16.09 6.65
C VAL A 669 -26.18 -16.88 5.93
N ASP A 670 -25.93 -18.09 6.37
CA ASP A 670 -24.95 -18.99 5.74
C ASP A 670 -25.63 -20.25 5.18
N PRO A 671 -25.12 -20.83 4.07
CA PRO A 671 -25.56 -22.14 3.61
C PRO A 671 -25.28 -23.24 4.63
N THR A 672 -26.16 -24.24 4.69
CA THR A 672 -25.87 -25.48 5.44
C THR A 672 -24.73 -26.26 4.77
N LEU A 673 -24.13 -27.24 5.46
CA LEU A 673 -23.08 -28.08 4.87
C LEU A 673 -23.54 -28.80 3.59
N GLN A 674 -24.80 -29.25 3.56
CA GLN A 674 -25.39 -29.89 2.38
C GLN A 674 -25.54 -28.90 1.22
N GLN A 675 -25.95 -27.66 1.51
CA GLN A 675 -26.03 -26.60 0.51
C GLN A 675 -24.64 -26.18 0.02
N TRP A 676 -23.65 -26.08 0.89
CA TRP A 676 -22.26 -25.83 0.52
C TRP A 676 -21.71 -26.91 -0.42
N GLU A 677 -22.04 -28.17 -0.18
CA GLU A 677 -21.64 -29.27 -1.07
C GLU A 677 -22.26 -29.13 -2.46
N GLN A 678 -23.55 -28.75 -2.55
CA GLN A 678 -24.21 -28.49 -3.83
C GLN A 678 -23.61 -27.28 -4.56
N ILE A 679 -23.31 -26.19 -3.83
CA ILE A 679 -22.63 -25.01 -4.40
C ILE A 679 -21.25 -25.41 -4.93
N ARG A 680 -20.48 -26.20 -4.16
CA ARG A 680 -19.17 -26.73 -4.58
C ARG A 680 -19.29 -27.54 -5.87
N GLN A 681 -20.18 -28.52 -5.90
CA GLN A 681 -20.40 -29.37 -7.08
C GLN A 681 -20.78 -28.55 -8.32
N LEU A 682 -21.71 -27.59 -8.17
CA LEU A 682 -22.10 -26.69 -9.24
C LEU A 682 -20.90 -25.89 -9.76
N MET A 683 -20.17 -25.21 -8.86
CA MET A 683 -19.01 -24.41 -9.25
C MET A 683 -17.94 -25.24 -9.94
N ARG A 684 -17.72 -26.49 -9.50
CA ARG A 684 -16.78 -27.42 -10.17
C ARG A 684 -17.28 -27.79 -11.56
N SER A 685 -18.55 -28.15 -11.71
CA SER A 685 -19.14 -28.51 -13.01
C SER A 685 -19.11 -27.37 -14.04
N LYS A 686 -19.16 -26.13 -13.56
CA LYS A 686 -19.11 -24.90 -14.36
C LYS A 686 -17.71 -24.27 -14.44
N ALA A 687 -16.69 -24.94 -13.89
CA ALA A 687 -15.32 -24.44 -13.79
C ALA A 687 -15.23 -22.98 -13.27
N LEU A 688 -16.03 -22.65 -12.26
CA LEU A 688 -16.02 -21.33 -11.61
C LEU A 688 -14.88 -21.24 -10.60
N LEU A 689 -14.22 -20.09 -10.52
CA LEU A 689 -13.13 -19.84 -9.59
C LEU A 689 -13.67 -19.26 -8.26
N PRO A 690 -13.55 -19.97 -7.13
CA PRO A 690 -13.95 -19.45 -5.83
C PRO A 690 -12.93 -18.44 -5.29
N PHE A 691 -13.43 -17.29 -4.83
CA PHE A 691 -12.68 -16.34 -4.03
C PHE A 691 -13.40 -16.13 -2.70
N PHE A 692 -12.84 -16.63 -1.61
CA PHE A 692 -13.41 -16.52 -0.27
C PHE A 692 -12.97 -15.23 0.45
N ASP A 693 -13.94 -14.48 0.99
CA ASP A 693 -13.74 -13.46 2.03
C ASP A 693 -14.00 -14.08 3.41
N SER A 694 -12.94 -14.21 4.22
CA SER A 694 -12.97 -14.76 5.58
C SER A 694 -12.64 -13.67 6.61
N ALA A 695 -13.62 -12.80 6.84
CA ALA A 695 -13.52 -11.70 7.78
C ALA A 695 -13.94 -12.05 9.23
N TYR A 696 -14.67 -13.15 9.42
CA TYR A 696 -15.36 -13.50 10.67
C TYR A 696 -15.03 -14.90 11.21
N GLN A 697 -13.92 -15.52 10.78
CA GLN A 697 -13.55 -16.87 11.22
C GLN A 697 -13.47 -16.96 12.76
N GLY A 698 -14.23 -17.89 13.33
CA GLY A 698 -14.42 -18.13 14.76
C GLY A 698 -15.39 -17.17 15.45
N PHE A 699 -15.86 -16.12 14.77
CA PHE A 699 -16.83 -15.15 15.30
C PHE A 699 -18.28 -15.54 15.02
N ALA A 700 -18.52 -16.48 14.09
CA ALA A 700 -19.87 -16.90 13.73
C ALA A 700 -20.39 -17.99 14.67
N SER A 701 -19.60 -19.04 14.89
CA SER A 701 -19.90 -20.17 15.77
C SER A 701 -19.20 -20.14 17.14
N GLY A 702 -18.13 -19.35 17.29
CA GLY A 702 -17.18 -19.50 18.40
C GLY A 702 -16.12 -20.58 18.16
N ASN A 703 -16.11 -21.19 16.97
CA ASN A 703 -15.18 -22.25 16.59
C ASN A 703 -14.50 -21.91 15.24
N LEU A 704 -13.16 -21.92 15.24
CA LEU A 704 -12.36 -21.56 14.06
C LEU A 704 -12.46 -22.58 12.91
N ASP A 705 -12.67 -23.86 13.23
CA ASP A 705 -12.75 -24.95 12.27
C ASP A 705 -14.12 -25.01 11.60
N GLU A 706 -15.20 -24.88 12.38
CA GLU A 706 -16.57 -24.80 11.86
C GLU A 706 -16.72 -23.64 10.87
N ASP A 707 -16.21 -22.47 11.25
CA ASP A 707 -16.26 -21.25 10.42
C ASP A 707 -15.36 -21.31 9.17
N ALA A 708 -14.44 -22.27 9.10
CA ALA A 708 -13.57 -22.50 7.94
C ALA A 708 -14.03 -23.67 7.05
N GLN A 709 -15.10 -24.37 7.42
CA GLN A 709 -15.49 -25.63 6.81
C GLN A 709 -15.84 -25.48 5.32
N SER A 710 -16.50 -24.38 4.93
CA SER A 710 -16.81 -24.07 3.53
C SER A 710 -15.55 -24.05 2.66
N ILE A 711 -14.49 -23.38 3.11
CA ILE A 711 -13.19 -23.33 2.41
C ILE A 711 -12.55 -24.72 2.35
N ARG A 712 -12.53 -25.44 3.48
CA ARG A 712 -11.88 -26.76 3.57
C ARG A 712 -12.54 -27.77 2.64
N MET A 713 -13.87 -27.74 2.49
CA MET A 713 -14.60 -28.57 1.53
C MET A 713 -14.16 -28.30 0.08
N PHE A 714 -13.95 -27.03 -0.29
CA PHE A 714 -13.48 -26.67 -1.62
C PHE A 714 -12.01 -27.03 -1.89
N VAL A 715 -11.19 -27.17 -0.84
CA VAL A 715 -9.78 -27.53 -0.98
C VAL A 715 -9.56 -29.05 -0.91
N ALA A 716 -10.42 -29.79 -0.19
CA ALA A 716 -10.28 -31.22 0.04
C ALA A 716 -10.32 -32.07 -1.24
N ASP A 717 -11.01 -31.61 -2.30
CA ASP A 717 -11.06 -32.27 -3.60
C ASP A 717 -9.89 -31.91 -4.54
N GLY A 718 -8.89 -31.19 -4.04
CA GLY A 718 -7.76 -30.70 -4.84
C GLY A 718 -8.09 -29.48 -5.70
N GLY A 719 -9.21 -28.81 -5.45
CA GLY A 719 -9.63 -27.61 -6.16
C GLY A 719 -8.81 -26.37 -5.85
N GLU A 720 -8.75 -25.46 -6.82
CA GLU A 720 -8.06 -24.18 -6.72
C GLU A 720 -9.01 -23.09 -6.20
N CYS A 721 -8.50 -22.15 -5.40
CA CYS A 721 -9.27 -21.04 -4.86
C CYS A 721 -8.38 -19.91 -4.32
N PHE A 722 -9.00 -18.75 -4.11
CA PHE A 722 -8.42 -17.61 -3.41
C PHE A 722 -9.08 -17.48 -2.03
N VAL A 723 -8.32 -17.11 -1.00
CA VAL A 723 -8.84 -16.91 0.34
C VAL A 723 -8.23 -15.65 0.97
N ALA A 724 -9.07 -14.65 1.23
CA ALA A 724 -8.71 -13.42 1.93
C ALA A 724 -9.08 -13.53 3.42
N GLN A 725 -8.08 -13.52 4.30
CA GLN A 725 -8.26 -13.55 5.75
C GLN A 725 -8.05 -12.16 6.37
N SER A 726 -8.80 -11.86 7.43
CA SER A 726 -8.63 -10.66 8.25
C SER A 726 -8.48 -11.00 9.73
N TYR A 727 -7.57 -10.32 10.42
CA TYR A 727 -7.40 -10.44 11.88
C TYR A 727 -8.07 -9.31 12.67
N ALA A 728 -8.83 -8.44 11.97
CA ALA A 728 -9.44 -7.27 12.60
C ALA A 728 -10.52 -7.65 13.62
N LYS A 729 -11.30 -8.71 13.35
CA LYS A 729 -12.47 -9.08 14.17
C LYS A 729 -12.06 -10.14 15.18
N ASN A 730 -11.60 -11.30 14.70
CA ASN A 730 -11.27 -12.46 15.52
C ASN A 730 -10.16 -12.22 16.56
N MET A 731 -9.24 -11.28 16.32
CA MET A 731 -8.20 -10.87 17.29
C MET A 731 -8.36 -9.43 17.78
N GLY A 732 -9.43 -8.72 17.38
CA GLY A 732 -9.63 -7.31 17.76
C GLY A 732 -8.62 -6.32 17.18
N LEU A 733 -7.81 -6.71 16.19
CA LEU A 733 -6.73 -5.90 15.61
C LEU A 733 -7.24 -4.95 14.50
N TYR A 734 -8.32 -4.20 14.77
CA TYR A 734 -9.01 -3.39 13.76
C TYR A 734 -8.13 -2.30 13.14
N GLY A 735 -7.36 -1.60 13.99
CA GLY A 735 -6.43 -0.52 13.64
C GLY A 735 -5.04 -0.98 13.19
N GLU A 736 -4.67 -2.24 13.39
CA GLU A 736 -3.36 -2.77 12.96
C GLU A 736 -3.35 -3.24 11.49
N ARG A 737 -4.54 -3.41 10.90
CA ARG A 737 -4.73 -3.69 9.46
C ARG A 737 -3.98 -4.93 8.97
N VAL A 738 -4.08 -6.03 9.72
CA VAL A 738 -3.41 -7.30 9.40
C VAL A 738 -4.35 -8.25 8.67
N GLY A 739 -3.88 -8.85 7.58
CA GLY A 739 -4.58 -9.87 6.81
C GLY A 739 -3.62 -10.74 6.00
N ALA A 740 -4.15 -11.78 5.39
CA ALA A 740 -3.42 -12.69 4.51
C ALA A 740 -4.24 -12.97 3.25
N LEU A 741 -3.56 -13.15 2.12
CA LEU A 741 -4.14 -13.74 0.91
C LEU A 741 -3.46 -15.09 0.70
N SER A 742 -4.25 -16.15 0.67
CA SER A 742 -3.78 -17.49 0.30
C SER A 742 -4.37 -17.90 -1.05
N VAL A 743 -3.54 -18.44 -1.94
CA VAL A 743 -3.97 -18.98 -3.24
C VAL A 743 -3.62 -20.46 -3.28
N VAL A 744 -4.64 -21.30 -3.42
CA VAL A 744 -4.50 -22.74 -3.59
C VAL A 744 -4.42 -23.03 -5.07
N CYS A 745 -3.32 -23.63 -5.51
CA CYS A 745 -3.05 -24.01 -6.89
C CYS A 745 -3.17 -25.53 -7.07
N ARG A 746 -3.13 -25.99 -8.33
CA ARG A 746 -3.14 -27.42 -8.67
C ARG A 746 -1.82 -28.12 -8.33
N ALA A 747 -0.69 -27.40 -8.38
CA ALA A 747 0.64 -27.96 -8.18
C ALA A 747 1.60 -26.93 -7.54
N ALA A 748 2.68 -27.42 -6.95
CA ALA A 748 3.67 -26.59 -6.26
C ALA A 748 4.44 -25.65 -7.19
N ASP A 749 4.73 -26.09 -8.42
CA ASP A 749 5.40 -25.25 -9.40
C ASP A 749 4.51 -24.05 -9.78
N VAL A 750 3.21 -24.26 -9.97
CA VAL A 750 2.23 -23.20 -10.23
C VAL A 750 2.16 -22.24 -9.05
N ALA A 751 2.10 -22.75 -7.81
CA ALA A 751 2.07 -21.91 -6.61
C ALA A 751 3.31 -20.98 -6.53
N SER A 752 4.48 -21.47 -6.92
CA SER A 752 5.71 -20.64 -6.96
C SER A 752 5.63 -19.53 -8.01
N LYS A 753 5.06 -19.80 -9.19
CA LYS A 753 4.86 -18.81 -10.26
C LYS A 753 3.82 -17.77 -9.82
N VAL A 754 2.72 -18.19 -9.20
CA VAL A 754 1.71 -17.30 -8.60
C VAL A 754 2.34 -16.38 -7.54
N GLU A 755 3.16 -16.91 -6.62
CA GLU A 755 3.85 -16.10 -5.62
C GLU A 755 4.76 -15.04 -6.28
N SER A 756 5.49 -15.44 -7.32
CA SER A 756 6.39 -14.53 -8.04
C SER A 756 5.65 -13.34 -8.66
N GLN A 757 4.47 -13.58 -9.24
CA GLN A 757 3.62 -12.54 -9.82
C GLN A 757 2.92 -11.69 -8.75
N LEU A 758 2.52 -12.29 -7.63
CA LEU A 758 1.98 -11.54 -6.47
C LEU A 758 2.99 -10.52 -5.95
N LYS A 759 4.30 -10.82 -5.99
CA LYS A 759 5.34 -9.84 -5.63
C LYS A 759 5.30 -8.61 -6.54
N LEU A 760 5.11 -8.79 -7.85
CA LEU A 760 4.97 -7.69 -8.82
C LEU A 760 3.67 -6.90 -8.66
N VAL A 761 2.61 -7.51 -8.13
CA VAL A 761 1.36 -6.83 -7.76
C VAL A 761 1.54 -5.97 -6.50
N ILE A 762 2.15 -6.54 -5.46
CA ILE A 762 2.32 -5.85 -4.16
C ILE A 762 3.31 -4.69 -4.24
N ARG A 763 4.38 -4.86 -5.02
CA ARG A 763 5.49 -3.91 -5.11
C ARG A 763 5.06 -2.46 -5.43
N PRO A 764 4.18 -2.20 -6.42
CA PRO A 764 3.63 -0.87 -6.70
C PRO A 764 2.37 -0.51 -5.88
N MET A 765 1.95 -1.33 -4.92
CA MET A 765 0.87 -0.94 -3.99
C MET A 765 1.47 -0.36 -2.72
N PHE A 766 2.06 -1.21 -1.89
CA PHE A 766 2.63 -0.84 -0.59
C PHE A 766 4.07 -1.32 -0.39
N SER A 767 4.67 -1.92 -1.43
CA SER A 767 6.04 -2.44 -1.49
C SER A 767 6.33 -3.64 -0.59
N ASN A 768 6.12 -3.53 0.71
CA ASN A 768 6.07 -4.63 1.68
C ASN A 768 5.16 -4.25 2.86
N PRO A 769 4.54 -5.22 3.53
CA PRO A 769 3.52 -4.96 4.53
C PRO A 769 4.11 -4.55 5.91
N PRO A 770 3.31 -3.94 6.81
CA PRO A 770 3.73 -3.57 8.17
C PRO A 770 4.09 -4.76 9.06
N ILE A 771 5.10 -4.63 9.91
CA ILE A 771 5.60 -5.71 10.76
C ILE A 771 4.80 -5.93 12.06
N HIS A 772 4.34 -4.86 12.73
CA HIS A 772 3.83 -4.93 14.10
C HIS A 772 2.68 -5.91 14.29
N GLY A 773 1.54 -5.64 13.65
CA GLY A 773 0.35 -6.47 13.82
C GLY A 773 0.53 -7.92 13.37
N ALA A 774 1.28 -8.17 12.28
CA ALA A 774 1.55 -9.55 11.83
C ALA A 774 2.47 -10.30 12.81
N SER A 775 3.35 -9.59 13.52
CA SER A 775 4.18 -10.18 14.58
C SER A 775 3.33 -10.59 15.79
N ILE A 776 2.31 -9.79 16.15
CA ILE A 776 1.35 -10.14 17.22
C ILE A 776 0.64 -11.45 16.85
N VAL A 777 0.07 -11.50 15.64
CA VAL A 777 -0.64 -12.69 15.16
C VAL A 777 0.29 -13.91 15.14
N ALA A 778 1.50 -13.79 14.58
CA ALA A 778 2.45 -14.89 14.54
C ALA A 778 2.85 -15.38 15.94
N THR A 779 3.04 -14.46 16.89
CA THR A 779 3.36 -14.78 18.29
C THR A 779 2.25 -15.59 18.96
N ILE A 780 0.99 -15.19 18.76
CA ILE A 780 -0.16 -15.91 19.32
C ILE A 780 -0.34 -17.28 18.64
N LEU A 781 -0.25 -17.34 17.31
CA LEU A 781 -0.54 -18.57 16.57
C LEU A 781 0.54 -19.64 16.69
N LYS A 782 1.80 -19.27 16.98
CA LYS A 782 2.91 -20.23 17.11
C LYS A 782 2.99 -20.88 18.48
N ASP A 783 2.53 -20.19 19.52
CA ASP A 783 2.55 -20.67 20.89
C ASP A 783 1.21 -21.34 21.24
N SER A 784 1.23 -22.62 21.61
CA SER A 784 0.00 -23.36 21.88
C SER A 784 -0.81 -22.83 23.06
N ASN A 785 -0.14 -22.26 24.07
CA ASN A 785 -0.83 -21.72 25.24
C ASN A 785 -1.52 -20.39 24.90
N MET A 786 -0.83 -19.52 24.17
CA MET A 786 -1.42 -18.27 23.69
C MET A 786 -2.52 -18.51 22.66
N PHE A 787 -2.35 -19.48 21.77
CA PHE A 787 -3.41 -19.91 20.85
C PHE A 787 -4.66 -20.33 21.63
N ASN A 788 -4.52 -21.17 22.66
CA ASN A 788 -5.64 -21.60 23.49
C ASN A 788 -6.29 -20.41 24.24
N GLU A 789 -5.49 -19.54 24.85
CA GLU A 789 -5.95 -18.32 25.52
C GLU A 789 -6.80 -17.45 24.57
N TRP A 790 -6.30 -17.24 23.34
CA TRP A 790 -7.03 -16.52 22.29
C TRP A 790 -8.35 -17.20 21.92
N THR A 791 -8.37 -18.52 21.74
CA THR A 791 -9.62 -19.23 21.38
C THR A 791 -10.69 -19.14 22.47
N ILE A 792 -10.30 -19.09 23.74
CA ILE A 792 -11.21 -18.87 24.87
C ILE A 792 -11.80 -17.45 24.81
N GLU A 793 -10.96 -16.43 24.64
CA GLU A 793 -11.42 -15.04 24.52
C GLU A 793 -12.33 -14.85 23.29
N LEU A 794 -11.97 -15.48 22.16
CA LEU A 794 -12.77 -15.48 20.92
C LEU A 794 -14.14 -16.11 21.13
N LYS A 795 -14.20 -17.28 21.78
CA LYS A 795 -15.47 -17.95 22.09
C LYS A 795 -16.34 -17.07 22.99
N ALA A 796 -15.77 -16.43 24.01
CA ALA A 796 -16.52 -15.53 24.88
C ALA A 796 -17.14 -14.35 24.12
N MET A 797 -16.41 -13.77 23.15
CA MET A 797 -16.95 -12.73 22.27
C MET A 797 -18.11 -13.24 21.40
N ALA A 798 -17.98 -14.43 20.82
CA ALA A 798 -19.04 -15.04 20.00
C ALA A 798 -20.28 -15.37 20.84
N ASP A 799 -20.11 -15.98 22.02
CA ASP A 799 -21.19 -16.32 22.95
C ASP A 799 -21.97 -15.06 23.38
N ARG A 800 -21.27 -13.93 23.61
CA ARG A 800 -21.93 -12.65 23.91
C ARG A 800 -22.80 -12.18 22.75
N ILE A 801 -22.33 -12.24 21.51
CA ILE A 801 -23.11 -11.85 20.33
C ILE A 801 -24.38 -12.71 20.21
N ILE A 802 -24.25 -14.03 20.40
CA ILE A 802 -25.38 -14.97 20.40
C ILE A 802 -26.38 -14.59 21.51
N SER A 803 -25.89 -14.26 22.71
CA SER A 803 -26.72 -13.78 23.81
C SER A 803 -27.45 -12.47 23.46
N MET A 804 -26.77 -11.48 22.85
CA MET A 804 -27.41 -10.22 22.43
C MET A 804 -28.54 -10.45 21.42
N ARG A 805 -28.36 -11.39 20.48
CA ARG A 805 -29.41 -11.81 19.55
C ARG A 805 -30.63 -12.36 20.26
N LYS A 806 -30.42 -13.28 21.21
CA LYS A 806 -31.49 -13.87 22.00
C LYS A 806 -32.23 -12.82 22.83
N GLN A 807 -31.50 -11.97 23.53
CA GLN A 807 -32.09 -10.91 24.37
C GLN A 807 -32.92 -9.93 23.53
N LEU A 808 -32.44 -9.51 22.35
CA LEU A 808 -33.19 -8.63 21.47
C LEU A 808 -34.49 -9.29 20.98
N PHE A 809 -34.42 -10.56 20.55
CA PHE A 809 -35.59 -11.32 20.14
C PHE A 809 -36.63 -11.45 21.27
N ASP A 810 -36.19 -11.84 22.47
CA ASP A 810 -37.07 -12.00 23.63
C ASP A 810 -37.70 -10.64 24.03
N ALA A 811 -36.92 -9.55 23.97
CA ALA A 811 -37.39 -8.20 24.26
C ALA A 811 -38.44 -7.70 23.26
N LEU A 812 -38.30 -8.02 21.97
CA LEU A 812 -39.29 -7.68 20.94
C LEU A 812 -40.58 -8.49 21.10
N ARG A 813 -40.45 -9.78 21.42
CA ARG A 813 -41.59 -10.67 21.70
C ARG A 813 -42.37 -10.23 22.94
N ALA A 814 -41.68 -9.88 24.02
CA ALA A 814 -42.30 -9.42 25.26
C ALA A 814 -43.12 -8.12 25.06
N ARG A 815 -42.73 -7.27 24.12
CA ARG A 815 -43.46 -6.06 23.72
C ARG A 815 -44.65 -6.31 22.79
N GLY A 816 -44.87 -7.55 22.36
CA GLY A 816 -45.88 -7.86 21.34
C GLY A 816 -45.59 -7.17 20.00
N THR A 817 -44.32 -6.98 19.65
CA THR A 817 -43.93 -6.27 18.43
C THR A 817 -44.47 -6.97 17.18
N PRO A 818 -45.24 -6.29 16.31
CA PRO A 818 -45.79 -6.90 15.10
C PRO A 818 -44.73 -7.53 14.20
N GLY A 819 -45.08 -8.65 13.55
CA GLY A 819 -44.23 -9.38 12.59
C GLY A 819 -43.38 -10.52 13.20
N ASP A 820 -42.73 -11.31 12.34
CA ASP A 820 -41.80 -12.37 12.75
C ASP A 820 -40.37 -11.84 12.94
N TRP A 821 -39.85 -11.97 14.16
CA TRP A 821 -38.49 -11.56 14.54
C TRP A 821 -37.52 -12.74 14.73
N SER A 822 -37.96 -13.98 14.45
CA SER A 822 -37.17 -15.20 14.66
C SER A 822 -35.88 -15.26 13.84
N HIS A 823 -35.81 -14.51 12.73
CA HIS A 823 -34.60 -14.37 11.91
C HIS A 823 -33.39 -13.86 12.72
N ILE A 824 -33.58 -13.03 13.75
CA ILE A 824 -32.49 -12.48 14.59
C ILE A 824 -31.67 -13.60 15.25
N ILE A 825 -32.32 -14.70 15.65
CA ILE A 825 -31.69 -15.85 16.32
C ILE A 825 -31.34 -16.99 15.36
N LYS A 826 -31.94 -17.03 14.16
CA LYS A 826 -31.58 -17.99 13.10
C LYS A 826 -30.33 -17.54 12.33
N GLN A 827 -30.12 -16.23 12.21
CA GLN A 827 -28.93 -15.63 11.62
C GLN A 827 -27.77 -15.59 12.64
N ILE A 828 -26.54 -15.57 12.14
CA ILE A 828 -25.31 -15.69 12.93
C ILE A 828 -24.35 -14.50 12.72
N GLY A 829 -23.31 -14.44 13.56
CA GLY A 829 -22.25 -13.44 13.46
C GLY A 829 -22.66 -12.02 13.85
N MET A 830 -21.92 -11.01 13.36
CA MET A 830 -22.02 -9.63 13.86
C MET A 830 -23.20 -8.82 13.32
N PHE A 831 -23.85 -9.22 12.23
CA PHE A 831 -24.85 -8.37 11.55
C PHE A 831 -26.19 -9.09 11.36
N THR A 832 -27.26 -8.30 11.34
CA THR A 832 -28.61 -8.73 10.99
C THR A 832 -29.31 -7.60 10.26
N PHE A 833 -30.16 -7.94 9.29
CA PHE A 833 -31.17 -7.00 8.81
C PHE A 833 -32.36 -7.04 9.76
N THR A 834 -32.86 -5.86 10.14
CA THR A 834 -34.08 -5.74 10.96
C THR A 834 -35.36 -5.85 10.13
N GLY A 835 -35.28 -5.61 8.81
CA GLY A 835 -36.45 -5.47 7.94
C GLY A 835 -37.13 -4.10 8.02
N LEU A 836 -36.56 -3.15 8.77
CA LEU A 836 -37.04 -1.77 8.83
C LEU A 836 -36.72 -1.00 7.54
N ASN A 837 -37.63 -0.14 7.13
CA ASN A 837 -37.43 0.74 5.97
C ASN A 837 -36.74 2.07 6.37
N SER A 838 -36.28 2.84 5.38
CA SER A 838 -35.55 4.10 5.61
C SER A 838 -36.31 5.11 6.48
N LYS A 839 -37.66 5.20 6.36
CA LYS A 839 -38.47 6.12 7.16
C LYS A 839 -38.52 5.70 8.64
N GLN A 840 -38.61 4.39 8.89
CA GLN A 840 -38.55 3.82 10.24
C GLN A 840 -37.17 4.03 10.87
N VAL A 841 -36.09 3.85 10.09
CA VAL A 841 -34.72 4.12 10.56
C VAL A 841 -34.52 5.61 10.89
N GLU A 842 -35.02 6.50 10.04
CA GLU A 842 -34.98 7.95 10.30
C GLU A 842 -35.75 8.32 11.57
N PHE A 843 -36.94 7.75 11.76
CA PHE A 843 -37.72 7.90 13.00
C PHE A 843 -36.93 7.44 14.23
N MET A 844 -36.29 6.28 14.19
CA MET A 844 -35.46 5.79 15.30
C MET A 844 -34.24 6.68 15.56
N THR A 845 -33.65 7.24 14.50
CA THR A 845 -32.52 8.18 14.64
C THR A 845 -32.97 9.45 15.35
N ARG A 846 -34.10 10.03 14.92
CA ARG A 846 -34.61 11.31 15.43
C ARG A 846 -35.19 11.21 16.85
N GLU A 847 -36.01 10.20 17.11
CA GLU A 847 -36.78 10.10 18.36
C GLU A 847 -36.05 9.28 19.45
N TYR A 848 -35.23 8.31 19.05
CA TYR A 848 -34.56 7.38 19.97
C TYR A 848 -33.03 7.51 19.95
N HIS A 849 -32.46 8.38 19.13
CA HIS A 849 -31.00 8.56 19.01
C HIS A 849 -30.25 7.27 18.63
N ILE A 850 -30.91 6.38 17.88
CA ILE A 850 -30.32 5.12 17.42
C ILE A 850 -29.86 5.26 15.97
N TYR A 851 -28.56 5.15 15.78
CA TYR A 851 -27.91 5.33 14.49
C TYR A 851 -27.57 3.97 13.86
N MET A 852 -28.15 3.71 12.68
CA MET A 852 -27.91 2.52 11.87
C MET A 852 -27.96 2.87 10.38
N THR A 853 -27.59 1.93 9.50
CA THR A 853 -27.68 2.18 8.05
C THR A 853 -29.14 2.24 7.60
N SER A 854 -29.43 3.05 6.58
CA SER A 854 -30.80 3.32 6.11
C SER A 854 -31.54 2.09 5.56
N ASP A 855 -30.80 1.03 5.24
CA ASP A 855 -31.32 -0.29 4.84
C ASP A 855 -31.72 -1.18 6.03
N GLY A 856 -31.68 -0.66 7.26
CA GLY A 856 -32.10 -1.37 8.46
C GLY A 856 -31.11 -2.44 8.94
N ARG A 857 -29.87 -2.46 8.44
CA ARG A 857 -28.80 -3.33 8.95
C ARG A 857 -28.27 -2.79 10.28
N ILE A 858 -28.12 -3.68 11.27
CA ILE A 858 -27.53 -3.37 12.58
C ILE A 858 -26.36 -4.31 12.92
N SER A 859 -25.43 -3.79 13.73
CA SER A 859 -24.34 -4.52 14.35
C SER A 859 -24.75 -5.06 15.73
N MET A 860 -24.88 -6.38 15.84
CA MET A 860 -25.15 -7.06 17.12
C MET A 860 -23.99 -6.95 18.10
N ALA A 861 -22.77 -6.76 17.58
CA ALA A 861 -21.57 -6.63 18.39
C ALA A 861 -21.44 -5.25 19.09
N GLY A 862 -22.28 -4.28 18.72
CA GLY A 862 -22.40 -2.99 19.40
C GLY A 862 -23.45 -2.96 20.51
N LEU A 863 -24.20 -4.06 20.71
CA LEU A 863 -25.23 -4.15 21.73
C LEU A 863 -24.68 -4.57 23.10
N SER A 864 -25.41 -4.17 24.12
CA SER A 864 -25.21 -4.57 25.50
C SER A 864 -26.56 -4.90 26.14
N SER A 865 -26.56 -5.64 27.25
CA SER A 865 -27.80 -6.02 27.94
C SER A 865 -28.57 -4.78 28.39
N LYS A 866 -27.86 -3.69 28.66
CA LYS A 866 -28.43 -2.37 29.01
C LYS A 866 -29.08 -1.65 27.82
N THR A 867 -28.57 -1.83 26.60
CA THR A 867 -29.07 -1.10 25.41
C THR A 867 -30.11 -1.88 24.62
N VAL A 868 -30.20 -3.20 24.80
CA VAL A 868 -31.23 -4.05 24.17
C VAL A 868 -32.65 -3.56 24.41
N PRO A 869 -33.09 -3.21 25.65
CA PRO A 869 -34.43 -2.70 25.88
C PRO A 869 -34.74 -1.44 25.08
N HIS A 870 -33.81 -0.47 25.05
CA HIS A 870 -33.96 0.78 24.31
C HIS A 870 -34.12 0.54 22.81
N LEU A 871 -33.31 -0.36 22.23
CA LEU A 871 -33.47 -0.76 20.84
C LEU A 871 -34.82 -1.43 20.57
N ALA A 872 -35.25 -2.34 21.45
CA ALA A 872 -36.53 -3.03 21.29
C ALA A 872 -37.74 -2.07 21.38
N ASP A 873 -37.69 -1.08 22.27
CA ASP A 873 -38.69 -0.01 22.36
C ASP A 873 -38.74 0.82 21.07
N ALA A 874 -37.57 1.20 20.55
CA ALA A 874 -37.47 1.98 19.31
C ALA A 874 -38.00 1.22 18.09
N ILE A 875 -37.64 -0.07 17.95
CA ILE A 875 -38.15 -0.93 16.87
C ILE A 875 -39.68 -1.07 16.99
N HIS A 876 -40.18 -1.36 18.19
CA HIS A 876 -41.62 -1.50 18.44
C HIS A 876 -42.39 -0.23 18.05
N ALA A 877 -41.90 0.94 18.48
CA ALA A 877 -42.50 2.22 18.12
C ALA A 877 -42.43 2.49 16.61
N ALA A 878 -41.30 2.18 15.96
CA ALA A 878 -41.13 2.39 14.53
C ALA A 878 -42.13 1.54 13.71
N VAL A 879 -42.38 0.28 14.09
CA VAL A 879 -43.32 -0.57 13.33
C VAL A 879 -44.78 -0.29 13.63
N THR A 880 -45.11 0.26 14.80
CA THR A 880 -46.50 0.53 15.22
C THR A 880 -46.97 1.95 14.90
N ARG A 881 -46.06 2.93 14.85
CA ARG A 881 -46.39 4.35 14.66
C ARG A 881 -46.11 4.88 13.25
N MET A 882 -45.25 4.21 12.50
CA MET A 882 -44.85 4.60 11.13
C MET A 882 -45.38 3.64 10.05
N SER A 883 -46.44 2.88 10.36
CA SER A 883 -47.06 1.90 9.46
C SER A 883 -47.61 2.52 8.19
#